data_AF-A0A421J4L5-F1
#
_entry.id   AF-A0A421J4L5-F1
#
_cell.length_a   1.000
_cell.length_b   1.000
_cell.length_c   1.000
_cell.angle_alpha   90.00
_cell.angle_beta   90.00
_cell.angle_gamma   90.00
#
_symmetry.space_group_name_H-M   'P 1'
#
loop_
_entity.id
_entity.type
_entity.pdbx_description
1 polymer ?
#
loop_
_entity_poly.entity_id
_entity_poly.type
_entity_poly.pdbx_seq_one_letter_code
_entity_poly.pdbx_strand_id
1 'polypeptide(L)'
;MYALWRRSTRWHNLNRIPRLLYASCNYSKVPAGEKSHVNSHHHPQEPSQNETSAPIGQKISTMVLDFIKSEGKHFIDNLESRDISEADAKEKDPLFEQLDPKIRLDLKNVLDDYNKLQTLLSYHPILINPELYLYYLNRIDVPLEDDVRNLVLRRLTFHRMFDECWSTIISSSPSLQDLEEYVEIIIEELRRNGDISFGWRAMIWALLSNPPSPNLKNSLLETICASVQLKKADMRRLSHLFDSYQIGAINFSHCSDEEKIFMITKIDPRSSNYEIIEQQIIDVTSPSNSRMRIGSGFVSAYVDYVKRNKLSIKYFEASARDASIIEVLRGRQDVFSLKDALCIIKDDTDYIFRKSYRNFRKKLIATKEEDMRAFSNLIFSTLILHPHFFEFVHAEITFLDPANIASALCVALKSNTQDFERIIAKISKDSTRFDLVRVAKVFVENAKVFTSTDVIRMIQALKSNENIHLSSSVVFGMIHKMKSSDFIHSKFWSSLSSLTELKLNRAVTLELLRFLLSKAPSQRQSIENLVQRLTSNFLFPDLKHSHNKSTEEKKRRRLFHNTVRAAGQSISLMKTEDIAMMLNLVFKVTSQETHAEVAKQYLIRNLISEVLRFTIKRADDERSAIEMIREIYLMIKFHDQTIYGTLVKLYVAAEPSLALLVLEFFATYKSYLSNDILRHVITGILSSKSLTDTQKIKTFSEFREKQSALGYKGSIPVSSFIELIDLILRIADKNQEFESIANRIIDQNTYKTRIPRKIQDRWRYKSSHLKSKSVSSEDCV
;
A
#
# COMPACT_ATOMS: atom_id res chain seq x y z
N MET A 1 6.84 50.63 -5.50
CA MET A 1 7.85 50.46 -6.58
C MET A 1 9.23 50.03 -6.07
N TYR A 2 9.83 50.67 -5.06
CA TYR A 2 11.17 50.29 -4.55
C TYR A 2 11.28 48.81 -4.07
N ALA A 3 10.26 48.27 -3.40
CA ALA A 3 10.20 46.85 -3.00
C ALA A 3 10.07 45.87 -4.20
N LEU A 4 9.43 46.30 -5.29
CA LEU A 4 9.33 45.54 -6.54
C LEU A 4 10.64 45.61 -7.34
N TRP A 5 11.32 46.76 -7.35
CA TRP A 5 12.66 46.94 -7.94
C TRP A 5 13.74 46.14 -7.18
N ARG A 6 13.70 46.13 -5.84
CA ARG A 6 14.57 45.27 -5.00
C ARG A 6 14.30 43.78 -5.21
N ARG A 7 13.05 43.37 -5.48
CA ARG A 7 12.69 41.98 -5.85
C ARG A 7 13.18 41.61 -7.25
N SER A 8 13.10 42.51 -8.22
CA SER A 8 13.58 42.34 -9.60
C SER A 8 15.11 42.18 -9.70
N THR A 9 15.87 43.04 -9.02
CA THR A 9 17.34 42.95 -8.94
C THR A 9 17.81 41.71 -8.16
N ARG A 10 17.07 41.31 -7.11
CA ARG A 10 17.26 40.00 -6.43
C ARG A 10 17.14 38.83 -7.40
N TRP A 11 16.16 38.88 -8.30
CA TRP A 11 15.86 37.83 -9.28
C TRP A 11 16.94 37.71 -10.35
N HIS A 12 17.45 38.82 -10.85
CA HIS A 12 18.54 38.82 -11.83
C HIS A 12 19.84 38.21 -11.29
N ASN A 13 20.20 38.50 -10.04
CA ASN A 13 21.44 37.97 -9.45
C ASN A 13 21.34 36.49 -9.06
N LEU A 14 20.19 36.02 -8.57
CA LEU A 14 20.00 34.59 -8.25
C LEU A 14 19.92 33.72 -9.51
N ASN A 15 19.39 34.23 -10.63
CA ASN A 15 19.38 33.49 -11.90
C ASN A 15 20.74 33.46 -12.61
N ARG A 16 21.69 34.32 -12.22
CA ARG A 16 23.07 34.24 -12.73
C ARG A 16 23.79 33.00 -12.21
N ILE A 17 23.50 32.53 -11.01
CA ILE A 17 24.25 31.41 -10.41
C ILE A 17 23.97 30.09 -11.13
N PRO A 18 22.72 29.64 -11.35
CA PRO A 18 22.49 28.45 -12.17
C PRO A 18 23.07 28.58 -13.58
N ARG A 19 23.13 29.79 -14.15
CA ARG A 19 23.76 30.03 -15.46
C ARG A 19 25.29 29.95 -15.39
N LEU A 20 25.91 30.47 -14.33
CA LEU A 20 27.35 30.43 -14.10
C LEU A 20 27.82 29.02 -13.77
N LEU A 21 27.10 28.32 -12.86
CA LEU A 21 27.34 26.92 -12.53
C LEU A 21 27.12 26.02 -13.76
N TYR A 22 26.11 26.29 -14.59
CA TYR A 22 25.89 25.56 -15.82
C TYR A 22 26.97 25.85 -16.88
N ALA A 23 27.44 27.10 -16.96
CA ALA A 23 28.51 27.48 -17.88
C ALA A 23 29.83 26.79 -17.50
N SER A 24 30.20 26.75 -16.22
CA SER A 24 31.40 26.05 -15.76
C SER A 24 31.34 24.55 -16.07
N CYS A 25 30.20 23.89 -15.84
CA CYS A 25 30.05 22.46 -16.14
C CYS A 25 30.22 22.12 -17.63
N ASN A 26 29.97 23.06 -18.55
CA ASN A 26 30.08 22.82 -20.00
C ASN A 26 31.43 23.25 -20.60
N TYR A 27 32.27 23.98 -19.88
CA TYR A 27 33.58 24.42 -20.38
C TYR A 27 34.64 23.30 -20.41
N SER A 28 34.41 22.17 -19.71
CA SER A 28 35.37 21.05 -19.65
C SER A 28 35.41 20.14 -20.89
N LYS A 29 34.83 20.56 -22.04
CA LYS A 29 34.79 19.77 -23.29
C LYS A 29 35.25 20.54 -24.54
N VAL A 30 36.29 21.37 -24.42
CA VAL A 30 37.03 21.84 -25.60
C VAL A 30 38.10 20.78 -25.94
N PRO A 31 38.22 20.29 -27.19
CA PRO A 31 39.27 19.37 -27.58
C PRO A 31 40.64 20.03 -27.40
N ALA A 32 41.58 19.32 -26.78
CA ALA A 32 42.96 19.76 -26.68
C ALA A 32 43.59 19.84 -28.08
N GLY A 33 43.64 21.05 -28.63
CA GLY A 33 44.33 21.39 -29.87
C GLY A 33 45.45 22.39 -29.61
N GLU A 34 46.66 21.93 -29.91
CA GLU A 34 47.90 22.67 -30.19
C GLU A 34 48.62 23.45 -29.06
N LYS A 35 49.78 22.89 -28.71
CA LYS A 35 50.88 23.53 -27.99
C LYS A 35 51.54 24.60 -28.89
N SER A 36 51.95 25.71 -28.30
CA SER A 36 53.10 26.48 -28.78
C SER A 36 54.08 26.75 -27.63
N HIS A 37 55.35 26.64 -28.00
CA HIS A 37 56.56 26.64 -27.21
C HIS A 37 56.98 28.05 -26.72
N VAL A 38 57.60 28.09 -25.53
CA VAL A 38 58.85 28.87 -25.20
C VAL A 38 58.65 30.40 -25.03
N ASN A 39 59.05 31.07 -23.94
CA ASN A 39 60.41 31.15 -23.39
C ASN A 39 60.50 31.68 -21.94
N SER A 40 61.68 31.44 -21.37
CA SER A 40 62.23 31.66 -20.03
C SER A 40 62.39 33.09 -19.50
N HIS A 41 62.29 33.25 -18.17
CA HIS A 41 63.30 33.79 -17.24
C HIS A 41 62.67 34.61 -16.09
N HIS A 42 62.76 34.12 -14.85
CA HIS A 42 63.40 34.83 -13.72
C HIS A 42 63.35 33.96 -12.44
N HIS A 43 64.54 33.63 -11.92
CA HIS A 43 64.76 33.15 -10.56
C HIS A 43 64.48 34.29 -9.56
N PRO A 44 63.91 33.97 -8.40
CA PRO A 44 64.58 34.38 -7.17
C PRO A 44 64.84 33.20 -6.23
N GLN A 45 65.83 33.44 -5.37
CA GLN A 45 66.51 32.52 -4.48
C GLN A 45 65.60 31.88 -3.42
N GLU A 46 65.90 30.62 -3.13
CA GLU A 46 65.40 29.84 -1.99
C GLU A 46 65.90 30.43 -0.66
N PRO A 47 65.08 30.43 0.40
CA PRO A 47 65.56 30.24 1.76
C PRO A 47 65.47 28.76 2.15
N SER A 48 66.53 28.35 2.83
CA SER A 48 66.85 27.01 3.35
C SER A 48 65.69 26.28 4.03
N GLN A 49 65.48 25.05 3.57
CA GLN A 49 64.65 24.03 4.22
C GLN A 49 65.26 23.58 5.55
N ASN A 50 64.42 23.52 6.59
CA ASN A 50 64.41 22.43 7.57
C ASN A 50 63.09 22.48 8.35
N GLU A 51 61.99 22.12 7.69
CA GLU A 51 60.79 21.64 8.37
C GLU A 51 60.45 20.27 7.78
N THR A 52 60.62 19.23 8.59
CA THR A 52 60.18 17.87 8.31
C THR A 52 58.70 17.87 7.99
N SER A 53 58.37 17.80 6.70
CA SER A 53 56.99 17.76 6.24
C SER A 53 56.35 16.44 6.69
N ALA A 54 55.49 16.52 7.70
CA ALA A 54 54.64 15.39 8.10
C ALA A 54 53.91 14.80 6.88
N PRO A 55 53.79 13.47 6.76
CA PRO A 55 53.06 12.82 5.67
C PRO A 55 51.65 13.40 5.53
N ILE A 56 51.16 13.47 4.29
CA ILE A 56 49.86 14.10 3.94
C ILE A 56 48.70 13.55 4.80
N GLY A 57 48.76 12.27 5.22
CA GLY A 57 47.82 11.66 6.16
C GLY A 57 47.81 12.32 7.55
N GLN A 58 48.98 12.64 8.11
CA GLN A 58 49.11 13.35 9.38
C GLN A 58 48.62 14.79 9.30
N LYS A 59 48.83 15.49 8.18
CA LYS A 59 48.30 16.85 7.97
C LYS A 59 46.77 16.88 7.84
N ILE A 60 46.19 15.89 7.16
CA ILE A 60 44.72 15.74 7.07
C ILE A 60 44.15 15.34 8.44
N SER A 61 44.85 14.49 9.19
CA SER A 61 44.47 14.07 10.53
C SER A 61 44.43 15.26 11.51
N THR A 62 45.50 16.07 11.60
CA THR A 62 45.51 17.25 12.50
C THR A 62 44.46 18.29 12.12
N MET A 63 44.27 18.55 10.83
CA MET A 63 43.25 19.48 10.30
C MET A 63 41.82 19.04 10.66
N VAL A 64 41.47 17.76 10.50
CA VAL A 64 40.15 17.20 10.86
C VAL A 64 39.90 17.30 12.37
N LEU A 65 40.96 17.17 13.17
CA LEU A 65 40.88 17.13 14.62
C LEU A 65 40.67 18.50 15.27
N ASP A 66 41.27 19.56 14.73
CA ASP A 66 41.06 20.92 15.22
C ASP A 66 39.74 21.51 14.72
N PHE A 67 39.29 21.09 13.54
CA PHE A 67 37.95 21.37 13.03
C PHE A 67 36.83 20.89 13.97
N ILE A 68 36.94 19.67 14.51
CA ILE A 68 35.90 19.05 15.34
C ILE A 68 35.83 19.67 16.74
N LYS A 69 36.96 20.12 17.29
CA LYS A 69 37.01 20.82 18.59
C LYS A 69 36.26 22.15 18.57
N SER A 70 36.35 22.90 17.47
CA SER A 70 35.71 24.22 17.36
C SER A 70 34.20 24.14 17.13
N GLU A 71 33.73 23.19 16.30
CA GLU A 71 32.29 23.01 16.00
C GLU A 71 31.52 22.29 17.13
N GLY A 72 32.17 21.39 17.87
CA GLY A 72 31.54 20.67 19.00
C GLY A 72 31.04 21.59 20.12
N LYS A 73 31.64 22.78 20.28
CA LYS A 73 31.23 23.77 21.28
C LYS A 73 29.93 24.50 20.90
N HIS A 74 29.72 24.81 19.62
CA HIS A 74 28.54 25.55 19.14
C HIS A 74 27.25 24.72 19.06
N PHE A 75 27.38 23.40 19.01
CA PHE A 75 26.27 22.46 18.88
C PHE A 75 25.52 22.24 20.20
N ILE A 76 26.21 22.36 21.34
CA ILE A 76 25.68 22.06 22.68
C ILE A 76 24.59 23.06 23.10
N ASP A 77 24.71 24.32 22.71
CA ASP A 77 23.80 25.40 23.16
C ASP A 77 22.39 25.34 22.55
N ASN A 78 22.15 24.57 21.49
CA ASN A 78 20.92 24.68 20.69
C ASN A 78 19.96 23.49 20.80
N LEU A 79 20.18 22.57 21.75
CA LEU A 79 19.62 21.21 21.69
C LEU A 79 18.56 20.79 22.75
N GLU A 80 17.78 21.71 23.34
CA GLU A 80 16.73 21.38 24.36
C GLU A 80 15.32 20.90 23.90
N SER A 81 14.96 20.88 22.61
CA SER A 81 13.59 20.52 22.14
C SER A 81 13.46 19.31 21.17
N ARG A 82 13.16 18.14 21.77
CA ARG A 82 12.18 17.07 21.38
C ARG A 82 12.21 16.40 19.98
N ASP A 83 12.67 15.13 19.98
CA ASP A 83 11.99 13.84 19.65
C ASP A 83 11.09 13.64 18.40
N ILE A 84 11.07 12.53 17.64
CA ILE A 84 11.72 11.19 17.59
C ILE A 84 11.47 10.64 16.16
N SER A 85 12.46 9.91 15.61
CA SER A 85 12.45 9.12 14.36
C SER A 85 12.05 7.64 14.63
N GLU A 86 12.16 6.59 13.80
CA GLU A 86 12.67 6.35 12.45
C GLU A 86 12.18 4.96 12.01
N ALA A 87 12.39 4.77 10.74
CA ALA A 87 12.39 3.57 9.94
C ALA A 87 13.82 3.00 9.83
N ASP A 88 14.02 1.68 9.73
CA ASP A 88 15.25 1.10 9.15
C ASP A 88 14.87 -0.01 8.16
N ALA A 89 15.69 -0.29 7.13
CA ALA A 89 15.47 -1.43 6.24
C ALA A 89 16.65 -1.78 5.28
N LYS A 90 17.23 -3.01 5.28
CA LYS A 90 17.42 -3.87 4.06
C LYS A 90 17.94 -5.33 4.25
N GLU A 91 17.10 -6.29 3.86
CA GLU A 91 17.38 -7.61 3.25
C GLU A 91 16.29 -7.77 2.16
N LYS A 92 16.64 -8.22 0.94
CA LYS A 92 15.72 -8.21 -0.21
C LYS A 92 15.44 -9.64 -0.69
N ASP A 93 14.46 -10.24 -0.03
CA ASP A 93 13.71 -11.39 -0.54
C ASP A 93 12.58 -10.86 -1.47
N PRO A 94 12.28 -11.45 -2.64
CA PRO A 94 11.16 -11.05 -3.49
C PRO A 94 9.80 -11.10 -2.76
N LEU A 95 9.64 -12.00 -1.78
CA LEU A 95 8.49 -11.99 -0.87
C LEU A 95 8.55 -10.81 0.11
N PHE A 96 9.75 -10.43 0.55
CA PHE A 96 9.96 -9.18 1.30
C PHE A 96 9.53 -7.96 0.50
N GLU A 97 9.83 -7.89 -0.80
CA GLU A 97 9.46 -6.75 -1.65
C GLU A 97 7.94 -6.54 -1.73
N GLN A 98 7.16 -7.63 -1.59
CA GLN A 98 5.69 -7.61 -1.57
C GLN A 98 5.11 -7.15 -0.22
N LEU A 99 5.88 -7.25 0.87
CA LEU A 99 5.43 -6.79 2.18
C LEU A 99 5.25 -5.27 2.23
N ASP A 100 4.32 -4.84 3.07
CA ASP A 100 4.12 -3.43 3.40
C ASP A 100 5.47 -2.79 3.76
N PRO A 101 5.79 -1.58 3.25
CA PRO A 101 7.07 -0.93 3.49
C PRO A 101 7.44 -0.79 4.96
N LYS A 102 6.45 -0.65 5.87
CA LYS A 102 6.68 -0.59 7.32
C LYS A 102 7.08 -1.96 7.87
N ILE A 103 6.42 -3.02 7.44
CA ILE A 103 6.75 -4.39 7.91
C ILE A 103 8.13 -4.78 7.40
N ARG A 104 8.42 -4.51 6.12
CA ARG A 104 9.78 -4.61 5.58
C ARG A 104 10.77 -3.89 6.47
N LEU A 105 10.43 -2.65 6.84
CA LEU A 105 11.24 -1.83 7.71
C LEU A 105 11.57 -2.57 8.99
N ASP A 106 10.53 -2.90 9.74
CA ASP A 106 10.65 -3.48 11.06
C ASP A 106 11.41 -4.80 11.01
N LEU A 107 11.16 -5.65 10.02
CA LEU A 107 11.92 -6.89 9.81
C LEU A 107 13.38 -6.68 9.47
N LYS A 108 13.67 -5.67 8.67
CA LYS A 108 15.02 -5.36 8.28
C LYS A 108 15.80 -4.63 9.41
N ASN A 109 15.12 -4.24 10.49
CA ASN A 109 15.71 -3.70 11.73
C ASN A 109 16.07 -4.79 12.72
N VAL A 110 15.55 -5.98 12.46
CA VAL A 110 15.67 -7.14 13.31
C VAL A 110 16.72 -8.04 12.67
N LEU A 111 17.70 -8.45 13.47
CA LEU A 111 18.95 -9.01 12.95
C LEU A 111 18.84 -10.52 12.70
N ASP A 112 18.23 -11.25 13.62
CA ASP A 112 18.14 -12.71 13.64
C ASP A 112 16.78 -13.21 13.13
N ASP A 113 16.80 -14.39 12.50
CA ASP A 113 15.65 -14.99 11.84
C ASP A 113 14.52 -15.36 12.84
N TYR A 114 14.86 -15.65 14.10
CA TYR A 114 13.90 -15.85 15.19
C TYR A 114 13.13 -14.57 15.51
N ASN A 115 13.81 -13.45 15.81
CA ASN A 115 13.11 -12.20 16.06
C ASN A 115 12.43 -11.65 14.80
N LYS A 116 12.93 -11.94 13.59
CA LYS A 116 12.24 -11.59 12.34
C LYS A 116 10.90 -12.34 12.24
N LEU A 117 10.87 -13.64 12.57
CA LEU A 117 9.64 -14.39 12.69
C LEU A 117 8.72 -13.77 13.75
N GLN A 118 9.21 -13.51 14.96
CA GLN A 118 8.41 -12.90 16.03
C GLN A 118 7.85 -11.53 15.63
N THR A 119 8.62 -10.74 14.88
CA THR A 119 8.20 -9.45 14.33
C THR A 119 7.10 -9.63 13.30
N LEU A 120 7.20 -10.60 12.37
CA LEU A 120 6.12 -10.94 11.44
C LEU A 120 4.84 -11.32 12.19
N LEU A 121 4.95 -12.19 13.19
CA LEU A 121 3.82 -12.69 13.97
C LEU A 121 3.08 -11.59 14.76
N SER A 122 3.79 -10.50 15.09
CA SER A 122 3.22 -9.32 15.76
C SER A 122 2.29 -8.48 14.87
N TYR A 123 2.38 -8.63 13.53
CA TYR A 123 1.48 -7.96 12.59
C TYR A 123 0.18 -8.75 12.37
N HIS A 124 -0.82 -8.06 11.83
CA HIS A 124 -2.08 -8.70 11.45
C HIS A 124 -1.82 -9.65 10.25
N PRO A 125 -2.29 -10.91 10.30
CA PRO A 125 -1.92 -11.94 9.33
C PRO A 125 -2.26 -11.59 7.87
N ILE A 126 -3.39 -10.90 7.61
CA ILE A 126 -3.76 -10.39 6.26
C ILE A 126 -2.62 -9.65 5.53
N LEU A 127 -1.73 -8.97 6.27
CA LEU A 127 -0.66 -8.14 5.69
C LEU A 127 0.61 -8.93 5.35
N ILE A 128 0.69 -10.19 5.76
CA ILE A 128 1.87 -11.02 5.63
C ILE A 128 1.57 -12.13 4.63
N ASN A 129 2.46 -12.33 3.66
CA ASN A 129 2.42 -13.54 2.83
C ASN A 129 2.80 -14.74 3.73
N PRO A 130 1.95 -15.76 3.86
CA PRO A 130 2.21 -16.83 4.81
C PRO A 130 3.46 -17.66 4.51
N GLU A 131 3.94 -17.66 3.26
CA GLU A 131 5.23 -18.28 2.90
C GLU A 131 6.41 -17.68 3.68
N LEU A 132 6.31 -16.42 4.14
CA LEU A 132 7.35 -15.79 4.96
C LEU A 132 7.43 -16.36 6.37
N TYR A 133 6.30 -16.80 6.94
CA TYR A 133 6.34 -17.50 8.22
C TYR A 133 7.13 -18.78 8.07
N LEU A 134 6.82 -19.56 7.02
CA LEU A 134 7.50 -20.82 6.72
C LEU A 134 8.98 -20.62 6.38
N TYR A 135 9.29 -19.57 5.61
CA TYR A 135 10.66 -19.22 5.27
C TYR A 135 11.54 -19.02 6.50
N TYR A 136 11.07 -18.23 7.48
CA TYR A 136 11.82 -18.03 8.71
C TYR A 136 11.76 -19.24 9.64
N LEU A 137 10.60 -19.89 9.75
CA LEU A 137 10.44 -21.10 10.56
C LEU A 137 11.43 -22.19 10.16
N ASN A 138 11.60 -22.42 8.85
CA ASN A 138 12.52 -23.42 8.31
C ASN A 138 14.00 -23.07 8.44
N ARG A 139 14.34 -21.82 8.79
CA ARG A 139 15.72 -21.35 9.00
C ARG A 139 16.11 -21.28 10.47
N ILE A 140 15.17 -21.52 11.38
CA ILE A 140 15.41 -21.53 12.81
C ILE A 140 15.73 -22.98 13.21
N ASP A 141 17.00 -23.23 13.53
CA ASP A 141 17.47 -24.56 13.96
C ASP A 141 17.18 -24.87 15.44
N VAL A 142 16.69 -23.88 16.18
CA VAL A 142 16.42 -23.96 17.62
C VAL A 142 14.93 -24.24 17.86
N PRO A 143 14.56 -25.10 18.82
CA PRO A 143 13.16 -25.27 19.20
C PRO A 143 12.51 -23.93 19.55
N LEU A 144 11.37 -23.61 18.95
CA LEU A 144 10.62 -22.40 19.27
C LEU A 144 10.13 -22.42 20.71
N GLU A 145 10.10 -21.28 21.38
CA GLU A 145 9.35 -21.14 22.65
C GLU A 145 7.85 -21.39 22.41
N ASP A 146 7.16 -21.96 23.40
CA ASP A 146 5.75 -22.38 23.26
C ASP A 146 4.83 -21.22 22.88
N ASP A 147 5.04 -20.02 23.43
CA ASP A 147 4.28 -18.82 23.08
C ASP A 147 4.43 -18.43 21.61
N VAL A 148 5.66 -18.50 21.08
CA VAL A 148 5.95 -18.18 19.68
C VAL A 148 5.37 -19.27 18.78
N ARG A 149 5.50 -20.55 19.16
CA ARG A 149 4.93 -21.69 18.43
C ARG A 149 3.40 -21.60 18.35
N ASN A 150 2.74 -21.30 19.46
CA ASN A 150 1.29 -21.09 19.54
C ASN A 150 0.86 -19.95 18.62
N LEU A 151 1.64 -18.87 18.57
CA LEU A 151 1.36 -17.74 17.69
C LEU A 151 1.56 -18.10 16.20
N VAL A 152 2.58 -18.89 15.86
CA VAL A 152 2.77 -19.44 14.50
C VAL A 152 1.55 -20.27 14.09
N LEU A 153 1.08 -21.17 14.94
CA LEU A 153 -0.09 -22.01 14.65
C LEU A 153 -1.36 -21.17 14.40
N ARG A 154 -1.58 -20.12 15.20
CA ARG A 154 -2.68 -19.17 14.95
C ARG A 154 -2.55 -18.48 13.59
N ARG A 155 -1.34 -18.04 13.22
CA ARG A 155 -1.11 -17.37 11.93
C ARG A 155 -1.28 -18.32 10.74
N LEU A 156 -0.75 -19.53 10.80
CA LEU A 156 -0.94 -20.54 9.75
C LEU A 156 -2.42 -20.93 9.61
N THR A 157 -3.13 -21.09 10.73
CA THR A 157 -4.58 -21.33 10.76
C THR A 157 -5.36 -20.22 10.08
N PHE A 158 -5.01 -18.95 10.37
CA PHE A 158 -5.64 -17.80 9.71
C PHE A 158 -5.52 -17.88 8.18
N HIS A 159 -4.38 -18.33 7.67
CA HIS A 159 -4.14 -18.51 6.23
C HIS A 159 -4.61 -19.86 5.69
N ARG A 160 -5.28 -20.69 6.50
CA ARG A 160 -5.78 -22.04 6.17
C ARG A 160 -4.69 -23.03 5.72
N MET A 161 -3.47 -22.85 6.24
CA MET A 161 -2.29 -23.69 5.97
C MET A 161 -2.20 -24.84 6.98
N PHE A 162 -3.20 -25.72 6.94
CA PHE A 162 -3.36 -26.78 7.96
C PHE A 162 -2.34 -27.90 7.83
N ASP A 163 -1.83 -28.18 6.63
CA ASP A 163 -0.77 -29.16 6.41
C ASP A 163 0.52 -28.73 7.16
N GLU A 164 0.85 -27.45 7.10
CA GLU A 164 1.99 -26.85 7.79
C GLU A 164 1.76 -26.74 9.30
N CYS A 165 0.53 -26.51 9.76
CA CYS A 165 0.18 -26.64 11.17
C CYS A 165 0.52 -28.05 11.68
N TRP A 166 0.10 -29.10 10.96
CA TRP A 166 0.37 -30.47 11.36
C TRP A 166 1.86 -30.81 11.31
N SER A 167 2.58 -30.34 10.28
CA SER A 167 4.04 -30.50 10.23
C SER A 167 4.73 -29.84 11.43
N THR A 168 4.30 -28.63 11.82
CA THR A 168 4.85 -27.88 12.96
C THR A 168 4.56 -28.60 14.29
N ILE A 169 3.35 -29.14 14.44
CA ILE A 169 2.95 -29.88 15.65
C ILE A 169 3.72 -31.20 15.74
N ILE A 170 3.73 -32.00 14.68
CA ILE A 170 4.30 -33.36 14.69
C ILE A 170 5.83 -33.32 14.83
N SER A 171 6.50 -32.35 14.20
CA SER A 171 7.97 -32.20 14.30
C SER A 171 8.47 -31.92 15.72
N SER A 172 7.61 -31.35 16.59
CA SER A 172 7.96 -31.05 17.98
C SER A 172 7.93 -32.26 18.94
N SER A 173 7.58 -33.46 18.46
CA SER A 173 7.38 -34.66 19.29
C SER A 173 6.49 -34.42 20.53
N PRO A 174 5.25 -33.89 20.35
CA PRO A 174 4.40 -33.43 21.43
C PRO A 174 3.83 -34.57 22.28
N SER A 175 3.55 -34.29 23.55
CA SER A 175 2.71 -35.16 24.37
C SER A 175 1.25 -35.09 23.90
N LEU A 176 0.42 -36.05 24.29
CA LEU A 176 -1.02 -36.01 23.99
C LEU A 176 -1.69 -34.75 24.54
N GLN A 177 -1.23 -34.24 25.68
CA GLN A 177 -1.76 -33.02 26.28
C GLN A 177 -1.42 -31.77 25.45
N ASP A 178 -0.20 -31.70 24.91
CA ASP A 178 0.20 -30.58 24.03
C ASP A 178 -0.60 -30.59 22.72
N LEU A 179 -0.96 -31.79 22.22
CA LEU A 179 -1.81 -31.92 21.05
C LEU A 179 -3.24 -31.39 21.30
N GLU A 180 -3.79 -31.65 22.48
CA GLU A 180 -5.08 -31.10 22.87
C GLU A 180 -5.05 -29.58 22.92
N GLU A 181 -4.00 -29.01 23.52
CA GLU A 181 -3.78 -27.58 23.59
C GLU A 181 -3.64 -26.94 22.19
N TYR A 182 -2.85 -27.56 21.30
CA TYR A 182 -2.68 -27.06 19.94
C TYR A 182 -3.97 -27.11 19.12
N VAL A 183 -4.75 -28.18 19.25
CA VAL A 183 -6.07 -28.27 18.59
C VAL A 183 -6.99 -27.17 19.11
N GLU A 184 -7.02 -26.93 20.43
CA GLU A 184 -7.83 -25.88 21.01
C GLU A 184 -7.43 -24.49 20.49
N ILE A 185 -6.13 -24.22 20.38
CA ILE A 185 -5.60 -22.96 19.81
C ILE A 185 -6.08 -22.75 18.37
N ILE A 186 -6.01 -23.79 17.53
CA ILE A 186 -6.45 -23.72 16.12
C ILE A 186 -7.96 -23.46 16.06
N ILE A 187 -8.75 -24.21 16.83
CA ILE A 187 -10.21 -24.06 16.87
C ILE A 187 -10.62 -22.68 17.40
N GLU A 188 -9.94 -22.15 18.42
CA GLU A 188 -10.20 -20.81 18.94
C GLU A 188 -9.92 -19.74 17.86
N GLU A 189 -8.82 -19.86 17.12
CA GLU A 189 -8.50 -18.92 16.06
C GLU A 189 -9.51 -18.99 14.90
N LEU A 190 -9.99 -20.18 14.54
CA LEU A 190 -11.08 -20.35 13.57
C LEU A 190 -12.37 -19.66 14.01
N ARG A 191 -12.73 -19.75 15.30
CA ARG A 191 -13.89 -19.03 15.86
C ARG A 191 -13.69 -17.52 15.76
N ARG A 192 -12.51 -17.02 16.13
CA ARG A 192 -12.18 -15.58 16.06
C ARG A 192 -12.27 -15.05 14.62
N ASN A 193 -11.90 -15.86 13.63
CA ASN A 193 -11.98 -15.50 12.22
C ASN A 193 -13.38 -15.65 11.62
N GLY A 194 -14.37 -16.16 12.38
CA GLY A 194 -15.69 -16.48 11.87
C GLY A 194 -15.70 -17.63 10.86
N ASP A 195 -14.64 -18.46 10.86
CA ASP A 195 -14.42 -19.53 9.88
C ASP A 195 -14.62 -20.93 10.51
N ILE A 196 -15.20 -21.00 11.69
CA ILE A 196 -15.43 -22.27 12.38
C ILE A 196 -16.39 -23.19 11.62
N SER A 197 -17.26 -22.70 10.74
CA SER A 197 -18.16 -23.57 9.99
C SER A 197 -17.42 -24.46 8.97
N PHE A 198 -16.29 -23.97 8.43
CA PHE A 198 -15.51 -24.63 7.39
C PHE A 198 -14.12 -25.09 7.84
N GLY A 199 -13.40 -24.25 8.60
CA GLY A 199 -11.98 -24.42 8.90
C GLY A 199 -11.61 -25.74 9.55
N TRP A 200 -12.39 -26.26 10.50
CA TRP A 200 -12.09 -27.55 11.14
C TRP A 200 -12.22 -28.73 10.15
N ARG A 201 -13.04 -28.60 9.11
CA ARG A 201 -13.18 -29.64 8.07
C ARG A 201 -11.94 -29.69 7.20
N ALA A 202 -11.44 -28.52 6.80
CA ALA A 202 -10.18 -28.40 6.07
C ALA A 202 -9.00 -28.88 6.92
N MET A 203 -9.04 -28.63 8.23
CA MET A 203 -8.05 -29.12 9.18
C MET A 203 -8.04 -30.66 9.30
N ILE A 204 -9.22 -31.29 9.41
CA ILE A 204 -9.35 -32.75 9.38
C ILE A 204 -8.87 -33.31 8.03
N TRP A 205 -9.19 -32.64 6.92
CA TRP A 205 -8.74 -33.07 5.61
C TRP A 205 -7.21 -33.08 5.49
N ALA A 206 -6.54 -32.02 5.95
CA ALA A 206 -5.08 -31.95 5.99
C ALA A 206 -4.49 -33.08 6.85
N LEU A 207 -5.08 -33.34 8.03
CA LEU A 207 -4.67 -34.44 8.90
C LEU A 207 -4.80 -35.80 8.21
N LEU A 208 -5.83 -35.99 7.39
CA LEU A 208 -6.08 -37.24 6.67
C LEU A 208 -5.22 -37.39 5.41
N SER A 209 -4.82 -36.27 4.81
CA SER A 209 -3.97 -36.24 3.60
C SER A 209 -2.52 -36.60 3.92
N ASN A 210 -2.03 -36.21 5.10
CA ASN A 210 -0.74 -36.63 5.66
C ASN A 210 -0.93 -37.22 7.05
N PRO A 211 -1.49 -38.45 7.15
CA PRO A 211 -1.84 -39.02 8.43
C PRO A 211 -0.59 -39.32 9.25
N PRO A 212 -0.55 -38.89 10.53
CA PRO A 212 0.42 -39.43 11.46
C PRO A 212 0.13 -40.92 11.72
N SER A 213 0.81 -41.51 12.70
CA SER A 213 0.51 -42.88 13.11
C SER A 213 -1.00 -43.09 13.36
N PRO A 214 -1.57 -44.28 13.06
CA PRO A 214 -3.02 -44.50 13.15
C PRO A 214 -3.61 -44.15 14.53
N ASN A 215 -2.84 -44.39 15.58
CA ASN A 215 -3.24 -44.06 16.95
C ASN A 215 -3.32 -42.55 17.17
N LEU A 216 -2.30 -41.79 16.72
CA LEU A 216 -2.28 -40.34 16.85
C LEU A 216 -3.38 -39.67 16.03
N LYS A 217 -3.63 -40.19 14.82
CA LYS A 217 -4.73 -39.76 13.96
C LYS A 217 -6.07 -39.87 14.69
N ASN A 218 -6.35 -41.02 15.30
CA ASN A 218 -7.62 -41.24 16.00
C ASN A 218 -7.76 -40.31 17.22
N SER A 219 -6.70 -40.16 18.02
CA SER A 219 -6.70 -39.23 19.15
C SER A 219 -6.96 -37.79 18.71
N LEU A 220 -6.26 -37.29 17.69
CA LEU A 220 -6.48 -35.94 17.16
C LEU A 220 -7.89 -35.75 16.61
N LEU A 221 -8.44 -36.72 15.88
CA LEU A 221 -9.82 -36.65 15.39
C LEU A 221 -10.83 -36.58 16.54
N GLU A 222 -10.61 -37.34 17.61
CA GLU A 222 -11.43 -37.28 18.82
C GLU A 222 -11.36 -35.92 19.50
N THR A 223 -10.17 -35.38 19.68
CA THR A 223 -9.94 -34.04 20.25
C THR A 223 -10.62 -32.96 19.42
N ILE A 224 -10.41 -32.92 18.10
CA ILE A 224 -11.00 -31.92 17.21
C ILE A 224 -12.53 -31.98 17.28
N CYS A 225 -13.10 -33.18 17.26
CA CYS A 225 -14.55 -33.33 17.34
C CYS A 225 -15.09 -32.87 18.69
N ALA A 226 -14.39 -33.16 19.79
CA ALA A 226 -14.76 -32.69 21.12
C ALA A 226 -14.71 -31.15 21.19
N SER A 227 -13.63 -30.53 20.71
CA SER A 227 -13.45 -29.07 20.70
C SER A 227 -14.52 -28.35 19.87
N VAL A 228 -15.03 -28.96 18.79
CA VAL A 228 -16.09 -28.39 17.92
C VAL A 228 -17.50 -28.84 18.34
N GLN A 229 -17.62 -29.64 19.40
CA GLN A 229 -18.90 -30.19 19.90
C GLN A 229 -19.65 -31.04 18.85
N LEU A 230 -18.91 -31.79 18.03
CA LEU A 230 -19.50 -32.71 17.06
C LEU A 230 -20.01 -33.98 17.75
N LYS A 231 -21.18 -34.46 17.35
CA LYS A 231 -21.71 -35.72 17.88
C LYS A 231 -20.85 -36.89 17.39
N LYS A 232 -20.63 -37.88 18.23
CA LYS A 232 -19.85 -39.10 17.91
C LYS A 232 -20.36 -39.83 16.65
N ALA A 233 -21.65 -39.71 16.33
CA ALA A 233 -22.23 -40.25 15.10
C ALA A 233 -21.74 -39.52 13.83
N ASP A 234 -21.56 -38.19 13.89
CA ASP A 234 -21.08 -37.38 12.77
C ASP A 234 -19.59 -37.66 12.49
N MET A 235 -18.80 -37.91 13.54
CA MET A 235 -17.41 -38.35 13.43
C MET A 235 -17.28 -39.69 12.69
N ARG A 236 -18.06 -40.71 13.09
CA ARG A 236 -18.04 -42.02 12.40
C ARG A 236 -18.42 -41.90 10.93
N ARG A 237 -19.37 -41.02 10.61
CA ARG A 237 -19.79 -40.73 9.23
C ARG A 237 -18.67 -40.07 8.44
N LEU A 238 -17.98 -39.09 9.01
CA LEU A 238 -16.83 -38.41 8.38
C LEU A 238 -15.66 -39.37 8.16
N SER A 239 -15.26 -40.14 9.18
CA SER A 239 -14.18 -41.14 9.04
C SER A 239 -14.50 -42.15 7.95
N HIS A 240 -15.70 -42.74 7.97
CA HIS A 240 -16.12 -43.69 6.94
C HIS A 240 -16.17 -43.04 5.55
N LEU A 241 -16.61 -41.79 5.44
CA LEU A 241 -16.54 -41.02 4.19
C LEU A 241 -15.09 -40.96 3.69
N PHE A 242 -14.15 -40.52 4.52
CA PHE A 242 -12.77 -40.40 4.09
C PHE A 242 -12.08 -41.74 3.80
N ASP A 243 -12.33 -42.78 4.59
CA ASP A 243 -11.76 -44.12 4.36
C ASP A 243 -12.32 -44.78 3.09
N SER A 244 -13.53 -44.38 2.64
CA SER A 244 -14.18 -44.92 1.44
C SER A 244 -13.83 -44.20 0.12
N TYR A 245 -13.18 -43.03 0.17
CA TYR A 245 -12.78 -42.26 -1.01
C TYR A 245 -11.25 -42.16 -1.10
N GLN A 246 -10.58 -43.12 -1.75
CA GLN A 246 -9.19 -42.98 -2.20
C GLN A 246 -9.09 -42.05 -3.43
N ILE A 247 -9.42 -40.74 -3.33
CA ILE A 247 -9.51 -39.88 -4.53
C ILE A 247 -9.10 -38.43 -4.26
N GLY A 248 -8.34 -37.88 -5.22
CA GLY A 248 -7.84 -36.50 -5.25
C GLY A 248 -8.93 -35.44 -5.40
N ALA A 249 -8.84 -34.43 -4.53
CA ALA A 249 -9.59 -33.17 -4.49
C ALA A 249 -11.13 -33.26 -4.32
N ILE A 250 -11.58 -32.93 -3.10
CA ILE A 250 -12.99 -32.61 -2.80
C ILE A 250 -13.12 -31.08 -2.72
N ASN A 251 -14.05 -30.52 -3.49
CA ASN A 251 -14.38 -29.09 -3.43
C ASN A 251 -15.65 -28.88 -2.61
N PHE A 252 -15.55 -28.13 -1.50
CA PHE A 252 -16.69 -27.76 -0.67
C PHE A 252 -17.22 -26.40 -1.12
N SER A 253 -18.47 -26.33 -1.60
CA SER A 253 -19.15 -25.07 -1.88
C SER A 253 -20.18 -24.72 -0.79
N HIS A 254 -20.43 -23.42 -0.63
CA HIS A 254 -21.19 -22.81 0.47
C HIS A 254 -22.63 -23.33 0.58
N CYS A 255 -23.04 -23.77 1.77
CA CYS A 255 -24.41 -23.76 2.26
C CYS A 255 -24.43 -22.90 3.54
N SER A 256 -25.53 -22.20 3.83
CA SER A 256 -25.63 -21.23 4.93
C SER A 256 -25.37 -21.86 6.31
N ASP A 257 -25.03 -21.03 7.31
CA ASP A 257 -24.68 -21.46 8.68
C ASP A 257 -25.80 -22.24 9.41
N GLU A 258 -27.03 -22.26 8.88
CA GLU A 258 -28.17 -22.99 9.47
C GLU A 258 -28.45 -24.35 8.81
N GLU A 259 -27.95 -24.60 7.60
CA GLU A 259 -28.19 -25.84 6.87
C GLU A 259 -26.92 -26.70 6.84
N LYS A 260 -26.92 -27.80 7.61
CA LYS A 260 -25.86 -28.82 7.51
C LYS A 260 -26.08 -29.63 6.23
N ILE A 261 -25.81 -29.04 5.08
CA ILE A 261 -25.89 -29.71 3.78
C ILE A 261 -24.51 -29.66 3.13
N PHE A 262 -23.93 -30.80 2.82
CA PHE A 262 -22.62 -30.94 2.17
C PHE A 262 -22.79 -31.18 0.68
N MET A 263 -21.98 -30.58 -0.17
CA MET A 263 -21.82 -30.98 -1.57
C MET A 263 -20.45 -31.63 -1.75
N ILE A 264 -20.41 -32.90 -2.12
CA ILE A 264 -19.19 -33.65 -2.42
C ILE A 264 -19.09 -33.78 -3.93
N THR A 265 -18.04 -33.19 -4.49
CA THR A 265 -17.72 -33.27 -5.93
C THR A 265 -16.52 -34.19 -6.10
N LYS A 266 -16.70 -35.30 -6.82
CA LYS A 266 -15.65 -36.22 -7.25
C LYS A 266 -15.19 -35.81 -8.65
N ILE A 267 -13.91 -35.56 -8.81
CA ILE A 267 -13.30 -35.07 -10.05
C ILE A 267 -12.38 -36.16 -10.61
N ASP A 268 -12.31 -36.33 -11.94
CA ASP A 268 -11.34 -37.23 -12.56
C ASP A 268 -9.94 -36.60 -12.52
N PRO A 269 -8.98 -37.14 -11.74
CA PRO A 269 -7.65 -36.59 -11.65
C PRO A 269 -6.84 -36.77 -12.96
N ARG A 270 -7.29 -37.60 -13.91
CA ARG A 270 -6.63 -37.82 -15.20
C ARG A 270 -7.16 -36.91 -16.31
N SER A 271 -8.26 -36.21 -16.08
CA SER A 271 -8.82 -35.24 -17.03
C SER A 271 -8.08 -33.91 -16.94
N SER A 272 -7.54 -33.41 -18.05
CA SER A 272 -6.92 -32.07 -18.14
C SER A 272 -7.89 -30.92 -17.81
N ASN A 273 -9.20 -31.18 -17.84
CA ASN A 273 -10.25 -30.21 -17.59
C ASN A 273 -10.98 -30.39 -16.24
N TYR A 274 -10.48 -31.26 -15.35
CA TYR A 274 -11.13 -31.57 -14.07
C TYR A 274 -12.62 -31.94 -14.24
N GLU A 275 -12.92 -32.91 -15.11
CA GLU A 275 -14.27 -33.35 -15.37
C GLU A 275 -14.91 -33.92 -14.09
N ILE A 276 -16.12 -33.45 -13.76
CA ILE A 276 -16.84 -33.85 -12.56
C ILE A 276 -17.44 -35.24 -12.81
N ILE A 277 -16.91 -36.25 -12.13
CA ILE A 277 -17.40 -37.64 -12.21
C ILE A 277 -18.71 -37.80 -11.44
N GLU A 278 -18.82 -37.20 -10.25
CA GLU A 278 -19.99 -37.38 -9.37
C GLU A 278 -20.18 -36.18 -8.43
N GLN A 279 -21.42 -35.69 -8.29
CA GLN A 279 -21.79 -34.73 -7.24
C GLN A 279 -22.85 -35.31 -6.33
N GLN A 280 -22.60 -35.30 -5.01
CA GLN A 280 -23.56 -35.72 -4.00
C GLN A 280 -23.86 -34.59 -3.04
N ILE A 281 -25.14 -34.39 -2.73
CA ILE A 281 -25.56 -33.51 -1.64
C ILE A 281 -25.97 -34.35 -0.43
N ILE A 282 -25.40 -34.07 0.74
CA ILE A 282 -25.63 -34.80 2.00
C ILE A 282 -26.16 -33.84 3.05
N ASP A 283 -27.41 -34.03 3.44
CA ASP A 283 -28.02 -33.35 4.59
C ASP A 283 -27.70 -34.12 5.88
N VAL A 284 -26.96 -33.49 6.80
CA VAL A 284 -26.54 -34.07 8.08
C VAL A 284 -27.57 -33.88 9.19
N THR A 285 -28.61 -33.07 8.97
CA THR A 285 -29.66 -32.84 9.96
C THR A 285 -30.68 -33.98 10.01
N SER A 286 -30.71 -34.83 8.99
CA SER A 286 -31.64 -35.96 8.89
C SER A 286 -31.18 -37.19 9.72
N PRO A 287 -32.02 -37.73 10.62
CA PRO A 287 -31.73 -38.95 11.37
C PRO A 287 -31.61 -40.21 10.49
N SER A 288 -32.19 -40.19 9.28
CA SER A 288 -32.11 -41.29 8.31
C SER A 288 -30.96 -41.08 7.33
N ASN A 289 -30.17 -42.13 7.06
CA ASN A 289 -29.06 -42.18 6.09
C ASN A 289 -29.50 -41.86 4.63
N SER A 290 -29.93 -40.66 4.32
CA SER A 290 -30.34 -40.28 2.96
C SER A 290 -29.20 -39.61 2.20
N ARG A 291 -28.48 -40.41 1.41
CA ARG A 291 -27.56 -39.94 0.36
C ARG A 291 -28.40 -39.41 -0.81
N MET A 292 -28.13 -38.20 -1.30
CA MET A 292 -28.79 -37.65 -2.48
C MET A 292 -27.77 -37.56 -3.62
N ARG A 293 -27.90 -38.43 -4.63
CA ARG A 293 -27.11 -38.37 -5.87
C ARG A 293 -27.67 -37.28 -6.77
N ILE A 294 -26.84 -36.34 -7.21
CA ILE A 294 -27.23 -35.32 -8.20
C ILE A 294 -26.64 -35.71 -9.54
N GLY A 295 -27.51 -36.18 -10.43
CA GLY A 295 -27.31 -36.08 -11.88
C GLY A 295 -27.89 -34.76 -12.40
N SER A 296 -27.45 -34.34 -13.58
CA SER A 296 -27.80 -33.08 -14.26
C SER A 296 -29.32 -32.80 -14.33
N GLY A 297 -29.80 -31.77 -13.62
CA GLY A 297 -31.16 -31.21 -13.83
C GLY A 297 -31.74 -30.40 -12.65
N PHE A 298 -31.66 -29.06 -12.75
CA PHE A 298 -32.27 -28.05 -11.85
C PHE A 298 -33.77 -28.28 -11.53
N VAL A 299 -34.52 -28.85 -12.47
CA VAL A 299 -35.96 -29.17 -12.32
C VAL A 299 -36.17 -30.28 -11.29
N SER A 300 -35.28 -31.27 -11.21
CA SER A 300 -35.41 -32.36 -10.25
C SER A 300 -35.18 -31.90 -8.81
N ALA A 301 -34.25 -30.97 -8.60
CA ALA A 301 -33.97 -30.40 -7.28
C ALA A 301 -35.12 -29.50 -6.77
N TYR A 302 -35.73 -28.70 -7.66
CA TYR A 302 -36.89 -27.87 -7.32
C TYR A 302 -38.15 -28.71 -7.06
N VAL A 303 -38.43 -29.72 -7.89
CA VAL A 303 -39.55 -30.65 -7.66
C VAL A 303 -39.36 -31.42 -6.36
N ASP A 304 -38.14 -31.80 -6.01
CA ASP A 304 -37.86 -32.47 -4.75
C ASP A 304 -37.97 -31.55 -3.53
N TYR A 305 -37.51 -30.30 -3.62
CA TYR A 305 -37.70 -29.31 -2.56
C TYR A 305 -39.19 -29.03 -2.29
N VAL A 306 -39.98 -28.90 -3.35
CA VAL A 306 -41.44 -28.69 -3.29
C VAL A 306 -42.15 -29.94 -2.75
N LYS A 307 -41.73 -31.15 -3.14
CA LYS A 307 -42.24 -32.42 -2.58
C LYS A 307 -41.92 -32.58 -1.09
N ARG A 308 -40.69 -32.26 -0.68
CA ARG A 308 -40.21 -32.45 0.70
C ARG A 308 -40.86 -31.50 1.70
N ASN A 309 -41.15 -30.27 1.28
CA ASN A 309 -41.75 -29.24 2.15
C ASN A 309 -43.29 -29.21 2.12
N LYS A 310 -43.96 -30.21 1.52
CA LYS A 310 -45.43 -30.29 1.36
C LYS A 310 -46.08 -29.02 0.76
N LEU A 311 -45.32 -28.19 0.05
CA LEU A 311 -45.86 -27.08 -0.72
C LEU A 311 -46.53 -27.68 -1.96
N SER A 312 -47.87 -27.71 -1.98
CA SER A 312 -48.59 -28.60 -2.91
C SER A 312 -48.27 -28.28 -4.39
N ILE A 313 -47.68 -29.25 -5.08
CA ILE A 313 -47.47 -29.30 -6.54
C ILE A 313 -48.78 -29.05 -7.32
N LYS A 314 -49.94 -29.37 -6.73
CA LYS A 314 -51.27 -29.11 -7.30
C LYS A 314 -51.52 -27.65 -7.70
N TYR A 315 -50.78 -26.68 -7.17
CA TYR A 315 -50.99 -25.26 -7.47
C TYR A 315 -50.24 -24.75 -8.72
N PHE A 316 -49.11 -25.37 -9.09
CA PHE A 316 -48.42 -25.01 -10.33
C PHE A 316 -49.23 -25.52 -11.55
N GLU A 317 -49.80 -26.72 -11.42
CA GLU A 317 -50.75 -27.29 -12.40
C GLU A 317 -52.05 -26.49 -12.48
N ALA A 318 -52.53 -25.90 -11.37
CA ALA A 318 -53.75 -25.09 -11.37
C ALA A 318 -53.57 -23.68 -11.98
N SER A 319 -52.33 -23.19 -12.07
CA SER A 319 -52.03 -21.85 -12.60
C SER A 319 -51.66 -21.87 -14.08
N ALA A 320 -51.21 -23.02 -14.61
CA ALA A 320 -50.91 -23.25 -16.02
C ALA A 320 -52.13 -23.82 -16.78
N ARG A 321 -53.28 -23.13 -16.69
CA ARG A 321 -54.54 -23.54 -17.34
C ARG A 321 -54.60 -23.27 -18.87
N ASP A 322 -53.50 -22.92 -19.51
CA ASP A 322 -53.41 -22.96 -20.96
C ASP A 322 -52.85 -24.32 -21.41
N ALA A 323 -53.76 -25.15 -21.92
CA ALA A 323 -53.48 -26.52 -22.36
C ALA A 323 -52.35 -26.61 -23.41
N SER A 324 -52.10 -25.52 -24.16
CA SER A 324 -51.04 -25.43 -25.16
C SER A 324 -49.63 -25.51 -24.57
N ILE A 325 -49.39 -24.97 -23.37
CA ILE A 325 -48.07 -25.00 -22.73
C ILE A 325 -47.77 -26.40 -22.18
N ILE A 326 -48.80 -27.10 -21.69
CA ILE A 326 -48.67 -28.47 -21.18
C ILE A 326 -48.40 -29.47 -22.30
N GLU A 327 -48.98 -29.29 -23.49
CA GLU A 327 -48.67 -30.15 -24.65
C GLU A 327 -47.25 -29.93 -25.20
N VAL A 328 -46.77 -28.69 -25.24
CA VAL A 328 -45.39 -28.38 -25.66
C VAL A 328 -44.37 -29.00 -24.68
N LEU A 329 -44.66 -29.01 -23.38
CA LEU A 329 -43.80 -29.60 -22.36
C LEU A 329 -43.93 -31.13 -22.24
N ARG A 330 -45.05 -31.73 -22.66
CA ARG A 330 -45.25 -33.19 -22.64
C ARG A 330 -44.75 -33.91 -23.88
N GLY A 331 -44.64 -33.23 -25.02
CA GLY A 331 -44.29 -33.85 -26.30
C GLY A 331 -42.80 -33.99 -26.63
N ARG A 332 -41.88 -33.45 -25.83
CA ARG A 332 -40.43 -33.47 -26.13
C ARG A 332 -39.63 -33.83 -24.88
N GLN A 333 -39.01 -35.01 -24.89
CA GLN A 333 -38.25 -35.57 -23.76
C GLN A 333 -36.86 -34.96 -23.55
N ASP A 334 -36.45 -33.97 -24.33
CA ASP A 334 -35.15 -33.33 -24.17
C ASP A 334 -35.23 -32.07 -23.29
N VAL A 335 -34.32 -32.03 -22.33
CA VAL A 335 -34.21 -31.08 -21.23
C VAL A 335 -33.92 -29.67 -21.74
N PHE A 336 -34.91 -28.77 -21.65
CA PHE A 336 -34.67 -27.33 -21.76
C PHE A 336 -34.31 -26.72 -20.40
N SER A 337 -33.36 -25.79 -20.39
CA SER A 337 -33.17 -24.93 -19.22
C SER A 337 -34.35 -23.97 -19.09
N LEU A 338 -34.72 -23.55 -17.87
CA LEU A 338 -35.78 -22.55 -17.64
C LEU A 338 -35.56 -21.27 -18.49
N LYS A 339 -34.29 -20.96 -18.75
CA LYS A 339 -33.84 -19.85 -19.62
C LYS A 339 -34.29 -20.03 -21.07
N ASP A 340 -34.28 -21.24 -21.61
CA ASP A 340 -34.71 -21.52 -22.99
C ASP A 340 -36.23 -21.54 -23.12
N ALA A 341 -36.94 -22.07 -22.11
CA ALA A 341 -38.40 -22.01 -22.05
C ALA A 341 -38.93 -20.56 -21.92
N LEU A 342 -38.21 -19.70 -21.20
CA LEU A 342 -38.52 -18.28 -21.06
C LEU A 342 -38.14 -17.43 -22.30
N CYS A 343 -37.18 -17.89 -23.11
CA CYS A 343 -36.79 -17.19 -24.35
C CYS A 343 -37.74 -17.45 -25.54
N ILE A 344 -38.54 -18.52 -25.51
CA ILE A 344 -39.38 -18.97 -26.65
C ILE A 344 -40.77 -18.28 -26.69
N ILE A 345 -41.23 -17.64 -25.60
CA ILE A 345 -42.60 -17.09 -25.49
C ILE A 345 -42.53 -15.65 -24.96
N LYS A 346 -42.70 -14.65 -25.84
CA LYS A 346 -42.32 -13.26 -25.57
C LYS A 346 -43.38 -12.35 -24.92
N ASP A 347 -44.68 -12.67 -25.00
CA ASP A 347 -45.73 -11.74 -24.56
C ASP A 347 -46.65 -12.28 -23.43
N ASP A 348 -47.03 -13.57 -23.42
CA ASP A 348 -47.93 -14.13 -22.39
C ASP A 348 -47.23 -14.51 -21.07
N THR A 349 -45.89 -14.66 -21.10
CA THR A 349 -45.09 -15.07 -19.93
C THR A 349 -45.01 -13.99 -18.86
N ASP A 350 -45.04 -12.70 -19.21
CA ASP A 350 -44.99 -11.61 -18.24
C ASP A 350 -46.28 -11.56 -17.41
N TYR A 351 -47.45 -11.72 -18.05
CA TYR A 351 -48.72 -11.79 -17.32
C TYR A 351 -48.81 -13.01 -16.41
N ILE A 352 -48.45 -14.19 -16.92
CA ILE A 352 -48.48 -15.44 -16.15
C ILE A 352 -47.47 -15.39 -14.99
N PHE A 353 -46.27 -14.87 -15.23
CA PHE A 353 -45.28 -14.66 -14.18
C PHE A 353 -45.77 -13.68 -13.13
N ARG A 354 -46.24 -12.49 -13.52
CA ARG A 354 -46.75 -11.47 -12.58
C ARG A 354 -47.90 -12.00 -11.74
N LYS A 355 -48.84 -12.75 -12.35
CA LYS A 355 -49.99 -13.35 -11.65
C LYS A 355 -49.56 -14.44 -10.69
N SER A 356 -48.70 -15.35 -11.15
CA SER A 356 -48.16 -16.45 -10.32
C SER A 356 -47.34 -15.90 -9.16
N TYR A 357 -46.50 -14.90 -9.43
CA TYR A 357 -45.69 -14.20 -8.45
C TYR A 357 -46.55 -13.49 -7.39
N ARG A 358 -47.55 -12.70 -7.80
CA ARG A 358 -48.47 -12.03 -6.85
C ARG A 358 -49.19 -13.01 -5.93
N ASN A 359 -49.63 -14.14 -6.48
CA ASN A 359 -50.30 -15.18 -5.70
C ASN A 359 -49.35 -15.90 -4.75
N PHE A 360 -48.11 -16.14 -5.19
CA PHE A 360 -47.08 -16.77 -4.38
C PHE A 360 -46.61 -15.85 -3.25
N ARG A 361 -46.33 -14.57 -3.56
CA ARG A 361 -45.97 -13.52 -2.61
C ARG A 361 -47.02 -13.36 -1.50
N LYS A 362 -48.31 -13.34 -1.85
CA LYS A 362 -49.41 -13.27 -0.86
C LYS A 362 -49.37 -14.43 0.15
N LYS A 363 -48.94 -15.62 -0.27
CA LYS A 363 -48.81 -16.79 0.59
C LYS A 363 -47.51 -16.80 1.39
N LEU A 364 -46.44 -16.24 0.84
CA LEU A 364 -45.10 -16.25 1.44
C LEU A 364 -44.86 -15.06 2.39
N ILE A 365 -45.65 -13.99 2.27
CA ILE A 365 -45.80 -12.96 3.32
C ILE A 365 -46.36 -13.56 4.62
N ALA A 366 -47.01 -14.74 4.57
CA ALA A 366 -47.46 -15.48 5.75
C ALA A 366 -46.38 -16.39 6.38
N THR A 367 -45.19 -16.49 5.77
CA THR A 367 -44.02 -17.28 6.25
C THR A 367 -42.91 -16.36 6.79
N LYS A 368 -41.81 -16.94 7.30
CA LYS A 368 -40.70 -16.17 7.90
C LYS A 368 -39.98 -15.30 6.85
N GLU A 369 -39.41 -14.18 7.29
CA GLU A 369 -38.71 -13.21 6.42
C GLU A 369 -37.51 -13.85 5.65
N GLU A 370 -36.87 -14.86 6.25
CA GLU A 370 -35.76 -15.61 5.65
C GLU A 370 -36.17 -16.39 4.41
N ASP A 371 -37.36 -17.00 4.42
CA ASP A 371 -37.91 -17.74 3.28
C ASP A 371 -38.19 -16.80 2.10
N MET A 372 -38.72 -15.60 2.40
CA MET A 372 -38.90 -14.52 1.41
C MET A 372 -37.57 -14.08 0.80
N ARG A 373 -36.52 -14.00 1.60
CA ARG A 373 -35.17 -13.61 1.14
C ARG A 373 -34.55 -14.68 0.26
N ALA A 374 -34.55 -15.94 0.68
CA ALA A 374 -34.00 -17.05 -0.11
C ALA A 374 -34.74 -17.18 -1.45
N PHE A 375 -36.06 -17.11 -1.42
CA PHE A 375 -36.89 -17.20 -2.62
C PHE A 375 -36.69 -16.02 -3.57
N SER A 376 -36.67 -14.79 -3.05
CA SER A 376 -36.46 -13.59 -3.86
C SER A 376 -35.10 -13.63 -4.56
N ASN A 377 -34.04 -14.05 -3.86
CA ASN A 377 -32.71 -14.20 -4.44
C ASN A 377 -32.61 -15.33 -5.48
N LEU A 378 -33.30 -16.45 -5.26
CA LEU A 378 -33.37 -17.55 -6.20
C LEU A 378 -34.09 -17.16 -7.50
N ILE A 379 -35.24 -16.50 -7.39
CA ILE A 379 -35.95 -15.95 -8.55
C ILE A 379 -35.06 -14.93 -9.26
N PHE A 380 -34.46 -14.03 -8.50
CA PHE A 380 -33.67 -12.95 -9.07
C PHE A 380 -32.50 -13.49 -9.88
N SER A 381 -31.67 -14.35 -9.29
CA SER A 381 -30.50 -14.96 -9.92
C SER A 381 -30.82 -15.71 -11.22
N THR A 382 -32.04 -16.22 -11.35
CA THR A 382 -32.51 -16.92 -12.55
C THR A 382 -33.02 -15.97 -13.65
N LEU A 383 -33.54 -14.80 -13.28
CA LEU A 383 -34.23 -13.86 -14.18
C LEU A 383 -33.43 -12.60 -14.51
N ILE A 384 -32.20 -12.46 -14.00
CA ILE A 384 -31.32 -11.27 -14.10
C ILE A 384 -31.28 -10.65 -15.50
N LEU A 385 -31.41 -11.44 -16.57
CA LEU A 385 -31.09 -11.00 -17.93
C LEU A 385 -32.22 -10.26 -18.67
N HIS A 386 -33.43 -10.13 -18.12
CA HIS A 386 -34.56 -9.60 -18.87
C HIS A 386 -35.08 -8.24 -18.33
N PRO A 387 -35.08 -7.14 -19.13
CA PRO A 387 -35.48 -5.80 -18.69
C PRO A 387 -36.90 -5.66 -18.13
N HIS A 388 -37.84 -6.53 -18.49
CA HIS A 388 -39.22 -6.46 -17.99
C HIS A 388 -39.38 -6.77 -16.50
N PHE A 389 -38.33 -7.28 -15.83
CA PHE A 389 -38.40 -7.65 -14.41
C PHE A 389 -38.01 -6.51 -13.45
N PHE A 390 -37.83 -5.27 -13.92
CA PHE A 390 -37.58 -4.14 -13.02
C PHE A 390 -38.73 -3.86 -12.06
N GLU A 391 -39.99 -4.09 -12.45
CA GLU A 391 -41.11 -4.01 -11.51
C GLU A 391 -40.95 -4.98 -10.33
N PHE A 392 -40.45 -6.18 -10.57
CA PHE A 392 -40.14 -7.16 -9.52
C PHE A 392 -38.97 -6.69 -8.65
N VAL A 393 -37.88 -6.21 -9.25
CA VAL A 393 -36.74 -5.61 -8.52
C VAL A 393 -37.27 -4.52 -7.60
N HIS A 394 -38.10 -3.61 -8.12
CA HIS A 394 -38.68 -2.54 -7.34
C HIS A 394 -39.57 -3.06 -6.22
N ALA A 395 -40.37 -4.12 -6.44
CA ALA A 395 -41.24 -4.66 -5.41
C ALA A 395 -40.47 -5.35 -4.26
N GLU A 396 -39.40 -6.08 -4.58
CA GLU A 396 -38.72 -6.98 -3.64
C GLU A 396 -37.30 -6.57 -3.27
N ILE A 397 -36.86 -5.36 -3.62
CA ILE A 397 -35.48 -4.93 -3.39
C ILE A 397 -34.99 -5.16 -1.95
N THR A 398 -35.88 -5.08 -0.96
CA THR A 398 -35.63 -5.30 0.48
C THR A 398 -35.26 -6.74 0.84
N PHE A 399 -35.57 -7.69 -0.04
CA PHE A 399 -35.29 -9.12 0.14
C PHE A 399 -34.15 -9.61 -0.76
N LEU A 400 -33.59 -8.75 -1.61
CA LEU A 400 -32.47 -9.10 -2.47
C LEU A 400 -31.15 -8.94 -1.72
N ASP A 401 -30.24 -9.87 -1.97
CA ASP A 401 -28.86 -9.80 -1.53
C ASP A 401 -28.10 -8.73 -2.35
N PRO A 402 -26.94 -8.25 -1.85
CA PRO A 402 -26.17 -7.22 -2.54
C PRO A 402 -25.71 -7.60 -3.95
N ALA A 403 -25.50 -8.89 -4.24
CA ALA A 403 -25.02 -9.36 -5.54
C ALA A 403 -26.12 -9.31 -6.61
N ASN A 404 -27.34 -9.67 -6.22
CA ASN A 404 -28.54 -9.57 -7.03
C ASN A 404 -28.91 -8.11 -7.27
N ILE A 405 -28.85 -7.25 -6.25
CA ILE A 405 -29.05 -5.80 -6.42
C ILE A 405 -28.01 -5.21 -7.37
N ALA A 406 -26.73 -5.56 -7.20
CA ALA A 406 -25.66 -5.12 -8.10
C ALA A 406 -25.87 -5.58 -9.55
N SER A 407 -26.33 -6.81 -9.74
CA SER A 407 -26.66 -7.33 -11.07
C SER A 407 -27.87 -6.60 -11.67
N ALA A 408 -28.90 -6.32 -10.87
CA ALA A 408 -30.06 -5.52 -11.26
C ALA A 408 -29.63 -4.13 -11.76
N LEU A 409 -28.78 -3.46 -10.98
CA LEU A 409 -28.23 -2.16 -11.32
C LEU A 409 -27.41 -2.21 -12.61
N CYS A 410 -26.61 -3.26 -12.83
CA CYS A 410 -25.81 -3.43 -14.04
C CYS A 410 -26.67 -3.57 -15.29
N VAL A 411 -27.80 -4.28 -15.18
CA VAL A 411 -28.75 -4.44 -16.29
C VAL A 411 -29.54 -3.15 -16.49
N ALA A 412 -30.07 -2.54 -15.41
CA ALA A 412 -30.82 -1.29 -15.45
C ALA A 412 -30.01 -0.16 -16.09
N LEU A 413 -28.74 -0.02 -15.72
CA LEU A 413 -27.85 0.99 -16.26
C LEU A 413 -27.71 0.88 -17.80
N LYS A 414 -27.73 -0.35 -18.34
CA LYS A 414 -27.62 -0.61 -19.78
C LYS A 414 -28.95 -0.49 -20.53
N SER A 415 -30.06 -0.84 -19.89
CA SER A 415 -31.36 -0.96 -20.56
C SER A 415 -32.30 0.22 -20.33
N ASN A 416 -32.38 0.76 -19.10
CA ASN A 416 -33.29 1.85 -18.74
C ASN A 416 -32.76 2.67 -17.55
N THR A 417 -32.38 3.92 -17.83
CA THR A 417 -31.84 4.84 -16.82
C THR A 417 -32.85 5.23 -15.74
N GLN A 418 -34.16 5.27 -16.05
CA GLN A 418 -35.17 5.59 -15.04
C GLN A 418 -35.28 4.47 -13.99
N ASP A 419 -35.17 3.21 -14.41
CA ASP A 419 -35.22 2.07 -13.49
C ASP A 419 -33.96 2.05 -12.62
N PHE A 420 -32.79 2.38 -13.18
CA PHE A 420 -31.55 2.55 -12.40
C PHE A 420 -31.74 3.61 -11.30
N GLU A 421 -32.24 4.80 -11.65
CA GLU A 421 -32.48 5.88 -10.69
C GLU A 421 -33.51 5.49 -9.63
N ARG A 422 -34.59 4.80 -10.00
CA ARG A 422 -35.60 4.30 -9.06
C ARG A 422 -35.05 3.23 -8.11
N ILE A 423 -34.22 2.30 -8.61
CA ILE A 423 -33.56 1.28 -7.79
C ILE A 423 -32.69 2.00 -6.75
N ILE A 424 -31.79 2.90 -7.17
CA ILE A 424 -30.93 3.61 -6.23
C ILE A 424 -31.74 4.45 -5.25
N ALA A 425 -32.74 5.21 -5.70
CA ALA A 425 -33.58 6.00 -4.81
C ALA A 425 -34.26 5.14 -3.72
N LYS A 426 -34.66 3.91 -4.08
CA LYS A 426 -35.27 2.98 -3.11
C LYS A 426 -34.25 2.40 -2.13
N ILE A 427 -33.04 2.04 -2.58
CA ILE A 427 -31.97 1.58 -1.69
C ILE A 427 -31.51 2.72 -0.77
N SER A 428 -31.39 3.94 -1.29
CA SER A 428 -30.98 5.12 -0.52
C SER A 428 -31.97 5.49 0.58
N LYS A 429 -33.27 5.32 0.34
CA LYS A 429 -34.32 5.57 1.35
C LYS A 429 -34.30 4.57 2.51
N ASP A 430 -33.75 3.37 2.29
CA ASP A 430 -33.72 2.27 3.28
C ASP A 430 -32.25 1.95 3.67
N SER A 431 -31.46 3.01 3.87
CA SER A 431 -30.00 2.91 4.09
C SER A 431 -29.60 2.18 5.38
N THR A 432 -30.52 1.99 6.32
CA THR A 432 -30.29 1.19 7.53
C THR A 432 -30.31 -0.32 7.26
N ARG A 433 -30.99 -0.75 6.19
CA ARG A 433 -31.11 -2.17 5.81
C ARG A 433 -30.09 -2.61 4.76
N PHE A 434 -29.68 -1.69 3.88
CA PHE A 434 -28.74 -2.01 2.81
C PHE A 434 -27.33 -1.56 3.14
N ASP A 435 -26.38 -2.49 3.09
CA ASP A 435 -24.97 -2.16 2.97
C ASP A 435 -24.69 -1.63 1.56
N LEU A 436 -25.01 -0.34 1.36
CA LEU A 436 -24.81 0.40 0.11
C LEU A 436 -23.35 0.36 -0.36
N VAL A 437 -22.39 0.25 0.56
CA VAL A 437 -20.97 0.11 0.22
C VAL A 437 -20.72 -1.25 -0.40
N ARG A 438 -21.27 -2.33 0.16
CA ARG A 438 -21.19 -3.68 -0.40
C ARG A 438 -21.91 -3.79 -1.75
N VAL A 439 -23.10 -3.22 -1.89
CA VAL A 439 -23.82 -3.16 -3.18
C VAL A 439 -22.98 -2.43 -4.23
N ALA A 440 -22.43 -1.26 -3.90
CA ALA A 440 -21.59 -0.50 -4.81
C ALA A 440 -20.29 -1.24 -5.17
N LYS A 441 -19.69 -1.96 -4.21
CA LYS A 441 -18.49 -2.77 -4.45
C LYS A 441 -18.78 -3.92 -5.43
N VAL A 442 -19.81 -4.71 -5.18
CA VAL A 442 -20.19 -5.83 -6.05
C VAL A 442 -20.62 -5.32 -7.43
N PHE A 443 -21.31 -4.19 -7.49
CA PHE A 443 -21.65 -3.54 -8.76
C PHE A 443 -20.41 -3.15 -9.56
N VAL A 444 -19.43 -2.52 -8.91
CA VAL A 444 -18.17 -2.15 -9.54
C VAL A 444 -17.38 -3.38 -9.96
N GLU A 445 -17.38 -4.47 -9.19
CA GLU A 445 -16.73 -5.75 -9.54
C GLU A 445 -17.38 -6.40 -10.77
N ASN A 446 -18.71 -6.41 -10.85
CA ASN A 446 -19.47 -7.06 -11.92
C ASN A 446 -19.55 -6.24 -13.22
N ALA A 447 -19.37 -4.93 -13.16
CA ALA A 447 -19.35 -4.10 -14.35
C ALA A 447 -18.08 -4.38 -15.20
N LYS A 448 -18.25 -4.60 -16.50
CA LYS A 448 -17.11 -4.81 -17.43
C LYS A 448 -16.42 -3.49 -17.77
N VAL A 449 -17.19 -2.45 -18.09
CA VAL A 449 -16.71 -1.13 -18.48
C VAL A 449 -17.78 -0.10 -18.09
N PHE A 450 -17.37 1.04 -17.55
CA PHE A 450 -18.25 2.17 -17.29
C PHE A 450 -18.06 3.26 -18.34
N THR A 451 -19.16 3.91 -18.74
CA THR A 451 -19.06 5.23 -19.36
C THR A 451 -18.89 6.31 -18.29
N SER A 452 -18.39 7.48 -18.67
CA SER A 452 -18.34 8.64 -17.76
C SER A 452 -19.71 9.01 -17.20
N THR A 453 -20.76 8.87 -17.99
CA THR A 453 -22.14 9.17 -17.57
C THR A 453 -22.61 8.20 -16.49
N ASP A 454 -22.25 6.93 -16.59
CA ASP A 454 -22.62 5.90 -15.63
C ASP A 454 -22.00 6.16 -14.26
N VAL A 455 -20.71 6.52 -14.25
CA VAL A 455 -19.99 6.88 -13.02
C VAL A 455 -20.61 8.14 -12.39
N ILE A 456 -20.88 9.18 -13.17
CA ILE A 456 -21.51 10.41 -12.66
C ILE A 456 -22.86 10.10 -12.03
N ARG A 457 -23.73 9.34 -12.72
CA ARG A 457 -25.06 8.98 -12.22
C ARG A 457 -24.97 8.20 -10.93
N MET A 458 -24.09 7.22 -10.86
CA MET A 458 -23.92 6.42 -9.65
C MET A 458 -23.44 7.29 -8.48
N ILE A 459 -22.47 8.17 -8.70
CA ILE A 459 -21.98 9.02 -7.63
C ILE A 459 -23.03 10.07 -7.23
N GLN A 460 -23.78 10.65 -8.17
CA GLN A 460 -24.91 11.56 -7.87
C GLN A 460 -25.99 10.85 -7.05
N ALA A 461 -26.30 9.60 -7.40
CA ALA A 461 -27.29 8.82 -6.69
C ALA A 461 -26.81 8.46 -5.28
N LEU A 462 -25.52 8.20 -5.09
CA LEU A 462 -24.89 8.04 -3.77
C LEU A 462 -24.82 9.35 -2.98
N LYS A 463 -24.68 10.51 -3.66
CA LYS A 463 -24.66 11.85 -3.04
C LYS A 463 -25.96 12.24 -2.38
N SER A 464 -27.09 11.74 -2.88
CA SER A 464 -28.40 11.96 -2.25
C SER A 464 -28.49 11.42 -0.81
N ASN A 465 -27.48 10.67 -0.36
CA ASN A 465 -27.42 10.07 0.96
C ASN A 465 -26.18 10.59 1.73
N GLU A 466 -26.37 11.65 2.53
CA GLU A 466 -25.27 12.37 3.22
C GLU A 466 -24.44 11.50 4.18
N ASN A 467 -24.95 10.31 4.54
CA ASN A 467 -24.33 9.40 5.50
C ASN A 467 -23.41 8.34 4.84
N ILE A 468 -23.34 8.28 3.51
CA ILE A 468 -22.51 7.25 2.84
C ILE A 468 -21.08 7.75 2.68
N HIS A 469 -20.17 7.17 3.47
CA HIS A 469 -18.75 7.23 3.20
C HIS A 469 -18.39 6.26 2.07
N LEU A 470 -18.28 6.79 0.85
CA LEU A 470 -17.77 6.05 -0.30
C LEU A 470 -16.39 5.45 0.03
N SER A 471 -16.29 4.12 0.00
CA SER A 471 -15.01 3.45 0.19
C SER A 471 -14.10 3.76 -1.00
N SER A 472 -12.81 3.86 -0.72
CA SER A 472 -11.80 4.13 -1.74
C SER A 472 -11.81 3.06 -2.85
N SER A 473 -12.00 1.80 -2.47
CA SER A 473 -12.09 0.67 -3.40
C SER A 473 -13.21 0.82 -4.45
N VAL A 474 -14.36 1.36 -4.06
CA VAL A 474 -15.51 1.54 -4.96
C VAL A 474 -15.18 2.63 -5.99
N VAL A 475 -14.72 3.80 -5.52
CA VAL A 475 -14.36 4.91 -6.41
C VAL A 475 -13.23 4.52 -7.36
N PHE A 476 -12.24 3.77 -6.87
CA PHE A 476 -11.14 3.29 -7.72
C PHE A 476 -11.58 2.27 -8.75
N GLY A 477 -12.39 1.28 -8.36
CA GLY A 477 -12.89 0.32 -9.32
C GLY A 477 -13.76 0.97 -10.40
N MET A 478 -14.51 2.04 -10.06
CA MET A 478 -15.22 2.84 -11.06
C MET A 478 -14.25 3.53 -12.03
N ILE A 479 -13.26 4.27 -11.51
CA ILE A 479 -12.31 5.05 -12.32
C ILE A 479 -11.45 4.15 -13.20
N HIS A 480 -10.96 3.03 -12.67
CA HIS A 480 -10.14 2.08 -13.43
C HIS A 480 -10.90 1.39 -14.56
N LYS A 481 -12.22 1.21 -14.41
CA LYS A 481 -13.09 0.58 -15.41
C LYS A 481 -13.72 1.58 -16.38
N MET A 482 -13.42 2.87 -16.27
CA MET A 482 -13.84 3.88 -17.25
C MET A 482 -13.03 3.78 -18.55
N LYS A 483 -13.69 3.96 -19.69
CA LYS A 483 -13.00 4.01 -21.00
C LYS A 483 -12.07 5.20 -21.09
N SER A 484 -10.89 5.00 -21.70
CA SER A 484 -9.90 6.05 -21.94
C SER A 484 -10.44 7.23 -22.76
N SER A 485 -11.32 6.95 -23.73
CA SER A 485 -12.02 7.94 -24.55
C SER A 485 -12.88 8.90 -23.74
N ASP A 486 -13.46 8.42 -22.64
CA ASP A 486 -14.47 9.15 -21.91
C ASP A 486 -13.88 10.17 -20.93
N PHE A 487 -12.56 10.10 -20.70
CA PHE A 487 -11.82 11.06 -19.87
C PHE A 487 -11.61 12.42 -20.54
N ILE A 488 -11.88 12.55 -21.83
CA ILE A 488 -11.72 13.84 -22.55
C ILE A 488 -12.97 14.71 -22.37
N HIS A 489 -14.11 14.13 -21.99
CA HIS A 489 -15.35 14.89 -21.83
C HIS A 489 -15.28 15.83 -20.62
N SER A 490 -15.23 17.14 -20.89
CA SER A 490 -15.30 18.22 -19.88
C SER A 490 -16.46 18.05 -18.91
N LYS A 491 -17.58 17.48 -19.38
CA LYS A 491 -18.79 17.21 -18.58
C LYS A 491 -18.58 16.18 -17.46
N PHE A 492 -17.68 15.21 -17.66
CA PHE A 492 -17.29 14.27 -16.61
C PHE A 492 -16.58 15.01 -15.48
N TRP A 493 -15.63 15.87 -15.83
CA TRP A 493 -14.83 16.60 -14.86
C TRP A 493 -15.59 17.72 -14.17
N SER A 494 -16.51 18.40 -14.86
CA SER A 494 -17.43 19.36 -14.23
C SER A 494 -18.40 18.67 -13.26
N SER A 495 -18.74 17.41 -13.54
CA SER A 495 -19.55 16.61 -12.63
C SER A 495 -18.71 16.10 -11.47
N LEU A 496 -17.47 15.65 -11.71
CA LEU A 496 -16.55 15.26 -10.65
C LEU A 496 -16.13 16.45 -9.77
N SER A 497 -16.07 17.66 -10.33
CA SER A 497 -15.86 18.87 -9.53
C SER A 497 -17.07 19.16 -8.64
N SER A 498 -18.31 18.84 -9.05
CA SER A 498 -19.46 18.90 -8.13
C SER A 498 -19.50 17.74 -7.11
N LEU A 499 -18.70 16.69 -7.33
CA LEU A 499 -18.39 15.67 -6.31
C LEU A 499 -17.39 16.17 -5.26
N THR A 500 -16.77 17.33 -5.46
CA THR A 500 -15.99 17.97 -4.39
C THR A 500 -16.87 18.42 -3.22
N GLU A 501 -18.21 18.42 -3.36
CA GLU A 501 -19.16 18.62 -2.25
C GLU A 501 -19.38 17.35 -1.41
N LEU A 502 -19.08 16.15 -1.93
CA LEU A 502 -19.17 14.91 -1.15
C LEU A 502 -18.12 14.89 -0.06
N LYS A 503 -18.37 14.25 1.10
CA LYS A 503 -17.32 13.95 2.10
C LYS A 503 -16.39 12.83 1.62
N LEU A 504 -15.65 13.06 0.52
CA LEU A 504 -14.55 12.21 0.09
C LEU A 504 -13.50 12.11 1.19
N ASN A 505 -13.04 10.89 1.42
CA ASN A 505 -11.91 10.67 2.31
C ASN A 505 -10.59 11.07 1.63
N ARG A 506 -9.53 11.09 2.44
CA ARG A 506 -8.18 11.48 2.03
C ARG A 506 -7.60 10.60 0.92
N ALA A 507 -7.77 9.28 1.05
CA ALA A 507 -7.24 8.31 0.09
C ALA A 507 -7.88 8.50 -1.30
N VAL A 508 -9.20 8.68 -1.34
CA VAL A 508 -9.93 8.98 -2.59
C VAL A 508 -9.45 10.29 -3.20
N THR A 509 -9.27 11.33 -2.38
CA THR A 509 -8.81 12.64 -2.87
C THR A 509 -7.43 12.55 -3.52
N LEU A 510 -6.48 11.86 -2.89
CA LEU A 510 -5.12 11.68 -3.39
C LEU A 510 -5.07 10.89 -4.70
N GLU A 511 -5.85 9.82 -4.79
CA GLU A 511 -5.89 9.00 -5.99
C GLU A 511 -6.67 9.65 -7.12
N LEU A 512 -7.73 10.41 -6.83
CA LEU A 512 -8.38 11.29 -7.83
C LEU A 512 -7.39 12.32 -8.37
N LEU A 513 -6.59 12.92 -7.49
CA LEU A 513 -5.51 13.82 -7.91
C LEU A 513 -4.52 13.08 -8.80
N ARG A 514 -3.98 11.94 -8.36
CA ARG A 514 -3.04 11.13 -9.14
C ARG A 514 -3.60 10.76 -10.52
N PHE A 515 -4.85 10.34 -10.55
CA PHE A 515 -5.56 9.99 -11.76
C PHE A 515 -5.64 11.18 -12.72
N LEU A 516 -6.12 12.33 -12.25
CA LEU A 516 -6.22 13.57 -13.02
C LEU A 516 -4.88 14.03 -13.57
N LEU A 517 -3.85 14.03 -12.75
CA LEU A 517 -2.50 14.42 -13.16
C LEU A 517 -1.95 13.49 -14.24
N SER A 518 -2.31 12.21 -14.22
CA SER A 518 -1.83 11.21 -15.20
C SER A 518 -2.61 11.18 -16.52
N LYS A 519 -3.92 11.47 -16.48
CA LYS A 519 -4.81 11.28 -17.64
C LYS A 519 -5.36 12.55 -18.25
N ALA A 520 -5.47 13.63 -17.49
CA ALA A 520 -6.12 14.86 -17.95
C ALA A 520 -5.49 16.12 -17.31
N PRO A 521 -4.17 16.37 -17.50
CA PRO A 521 -3.50 17.53 -16.93
C PRO A 521 -4.07 18.88 -17.43
N SER A 522 -4.77 18.88 -18.57
CA SER A 522 -5.48 20.06 -19.10
C SER A 522 -6.69 20.48 -18.28
N GLN A 523 -7.22 19.64 -17.38
CA GLN A 523 -8.41 19.93 -16.56
C GLN A 523 -8.06 20.76 -15.32
N ARG A 524 -7.45 21.94 -15.57
CA ARG A 524 -6.85 22.79 -14.54
C ARG A 524 -7.79 23.16 -13.39
N GLN A 525 -9.05 23.48 -13.68
CA GLN A 525 -10.03 23.86 -12.65
C GLN A 525 -10.35 22.70 -11.70
N SER A 526 -10.53 21.49 -12.23
CA SER A 526 -10.79 20.30 -11.42
C SER A 526 -9.61 19.95 -10.53
N ILE A 527 -8.40 20.11 -11.06
CA ILE A 527 -7.17 19.93 -10.30
C ILE A 527 -7.06 21.00 -9.20
N GLU A 528 -7.36 22.27 -9.49
CA GLU A 528 -7.37 23.37 -8.51
C GLU A 528 -8.32 23.07 -7.35
N ASN A 529 -9.54 22.63 -7.64
CA ASN A 529 -10.54 22.29 -6.62
C ASN A 529 -10.07 21.10 -5.74
N LEU A 530 -9.45 20.07 -6.32
CA LEU A 530 -8.91 18.94 -5.55
C LEU A 530 -7.70 19.33 -4.71
N VAL A 531 -6.81 20.19 -5.24
CA VAL A 531 -5.68 20.72 -4.49
C VAL A 531 -6.17 21.55 -3.30
N GLN A 532 -7.12 22.46 -3.52
CA GLN A 532 -7.77 23.23 -2.46
C GLN A 532 -8.34 22.33 -1.39
N ARG A 533 -9.13 21.33 -1.78
CA ARG A 533 -9.66 20.36 -0.83
C ARG A 533 -8.57 19.61 -0.07
N LEU A 534 -7.52 19.16 -0.77
CA LEU A 534 -6.41 18.45 -0.15
C LEU A 534 -5.73 19.32 0.91
N THR A 535 -5.49 20.59 0.60
CA THR A 535 -4.87 21.55 1.50
C THR A 535 -5.78 21.88 2.68
N SER A 536 -7.00 22.35 2.44
CA SER A 536 -7.88 22.90 3.48
C SER A 536 -8.51 21.82 4.37
N ASN A 537 -8.85 20.65 3.83
CA ASN A 537 -9.60 19.63 4.58
C ASN A 537 -8.72 18.54 5.21
N PHE A 538 -7.50 18.32 4.72
CA PHE A 538 -6.64 17.25 5.24
C PHE A 538 -5.32 17.76 5.77
N LEU A 539 -4.62 18.61 5.02
CA LEU A 539 -3.26 18.99 5.38
C LEU A 539 -3.22 20.05 6.50
N PHE A 540 -4.04 21.09 6.43
CA PHE A 540 -4.06 22.13 7.46
C PHE A 540 -4.69 21.73 8.80
N PRO A 541 -5.80 20.95 8.85
CA PRO A 541 -6.37 20.48 10.11
C PRO A 541 -5.37 19.65 10.93
N ASP A 542 -4.56 18.83 10.25
CA ASP A 542 -3.52 18.02 10.88
C ASP A 542 -2.36 18.87 11.44
N LEU A 543 -2.13 20.08 10.90
CA LEU A 543 -1.07 21.00 11.35
C LEU A 543 -1.45 21.80 12.61
N LYS A 544 -2.73 22.12 12.83
CA LYS A 544 -3.18 22.94 13.97
C LYS A 544 -2.98 22.29 15.34
N HIS A 545 -2.81 20.97 15.39
CA HIS A 545 -2.76 20.18 16.62
C HIS A 545 -1.36 19.61 16.84
N SER A 546 -0.29 20.39 16.63
CA SER A 546 1.11 19.90 16.58
C SER A 546 1.97 20.32 17.78
N HIS A 547 1.37 20.67 18.92
CA HIS A 547 2.13 21.12 20.11
C HIS A 547 1.94 20.27 21.38
N ASN A 548 1.10 19.23 21.38
CA ASN A 548 0.86 18.34 22.53
C ASN A 548 1.39 16.91 22.29
N LYS A 549 2.23 16.40 23.19
CA LYS A 549 2.93 15.09 23.08
C LYS A 549 2.05 13.81 23.02
N SER A 550 0.75 13.90 22.78
CA SER A 550 -0.16 12.75 22.75
C SER A 550 0.14 11.77 21.60
N THR A 551 -0.20 10.50 21.82
CA THR A 551 -0.09 9.43 20.81
C THR A 551 -0.91 9.74 19.54
N GLU A 552 -2.06 10.40 19.70
CA GLU A 552 -2.92 10.82 18.58
C GLU A 552 -2.28 11.92 17.72
N GLU A 553 -1.56 12.85 18.32
CA GLU A 553 -0.82 13.88 17.57
C GLU A 553 0.30 13.26 16.73
N LYS A 554 1.04 12.28 17.26
CA LYS A 554 2.04 11.53 16.48
C LYS A 554 1.40 10.81 15.28
N LYS A 555 0.20 10.23 15.45
CA LYS A 555 -0.56 9.61 14.35
C LYS A 555 -0.95 10.65 13.31
N ARG A 556 -1.50 11.80 13.71
CA ARG A 556 -1.87 12.90 12.80
C ARG A 556 -0.67 13.46 12.03
N ARG A 557 0.46 13.68 12.70
CA ARG A 557 1.70 14.13 12.06
C ARG A 557 2.23 13.12 11.03
N ARG A 558 2.21 11.83 11.36
CA ARG A 558 2.55 10.76 10.39
C ARG A 558 1.60 10.77 9.20
N LEU A 559 0.30 10.92 9.47
CA LEU A 559 -0.72 10.96 8.44
C LEU A 559 -0.53 12.16 7.51
N PHE A 560 -0.25 13.35 8.06
CA PHE A 560 0.12 14.55 7.30
C PHE A 560 1.32 14.27 6.37
N HIS A 561 2.44 13.79 6.91
CA HIS A 561 3.64 13.55 6.11
C HIS A 561 3.44 12.47 5.04
N ASN A 562 2.67 11.42 5.33
CA ASN A 562 2.31 10.40 4.35
C ASN A 562 1.45 10.99 3.21
N THR A 563 0.56 11.92 3.55
CA THR A 563 -0.29 12.62 2.58
C THR A 563 0.54 13.52 1.67
N VAL A 564 1.45 14.32 2.26
CA VAL A 564 2.37 15.17 1.51
C VAL A 564 3.27 14.33 0.60
N ARG A 565 3.78 13.20 1.09
CA ARG A 565 4.59 12.28 0.30
C ARG A 565 3.82 11.68 -0.87
N ALA A 566 2.59 11.21 -0.65
CA ALA A 566 1.75 10.66 -1.70
C ALA A 566 1.42 11.71 -2.76
N ALA A 567 1.09 12.94 -2.35
CA ALA A 567 0.88 14.04 -3.27
C ALA A 567 2.16 14.39 -4.05
N GLY A 568 3.31 14.47 -3.37
CA GLY A 568 4.60 14.74 -3.99
C GLY A 568 5.00 13.69 -5.02
N GLN A 569 4.78 12.41 -4.70
CA GLN A 569 4.99 11.30 -5.64
C GLN A 569 4.09 11.45 -6.87
N SER A 570 2.79 11.70 -6.69
CA SER A 570 1.85 11.87 -7.80
C SER A 570 2.23 13.02 -8.72
N ILE A 571 2.62 14.17 -8.17
CA ILE A 571 3.05 15.33 -8.96
C ILE A 571 4.36 15.02 -9.71
N SER A 572 5.32 14.35 -9.09
CA SER A 572 6.61 14.03 -9.71
C SER A 572 6.53 13.12 -10.95
N LEU A 573 5.39 12.43 -11.15
CA LEU A 573 5.17 11.58 -12.32
C LEU A 573 4.82 12.38 -13.58
N MET A 574 4.53 13.68 -13.47
CA MET A 574 4.15 14.54 -14.59
C MET A 574 5.36 15.02 -15.41
N LYS A 575 5.11 15.70 -16.53
CA LYS A 575 6.16 16.42 -17.27
C LYS A 575 6.66 17.62 -16.47
N THR A 576 7.85 18.12 -16.81
CA THR A 576 8.54 19.19 -16.06
C THR A 576 7.71 20.47 -15.99
N GLU A 577 7.07 20.85 -17.09
CA GLU A 577 6.21 22.04 -17.19
C GLU A 577 4.96 21.89 -16.33
N ASP A 578 4.38 20.69 -16.34
CA ASP A 578 3.21 20.35 -15.55
C ASP A 578 3.53 20.33 -14.05
N ILE A 579 4.70 19.86 -13.65
CA ILE A 579 5.18 19.94 -12.25
C ILE A 579 5.23 21.40 -11.81
N ALA A 580 5.84 22.29 -12.60
CA ALA A 580 5.93 23.71 -12.27
C ALA A 580 4.54 24.38 -12.21
N MET A 581 3.65 24.05 -13.15
CA MET A 581 2.25 24.48 -13.12
C MET A 581 1.56 24.05 -11.82
N MET A 582 1.75 22.79 -11.41
CA MET A 582 1.15 22.24 -10.19
C MET A 582 1.70 22.90 -8.93
N LEU A 583 3.00 23.12 -8.83
CA LEU A 583 3.61 23.82 -7.70
C LEU A 583 3.09 25.26 -7.61
N ASN A 584 2.94 25.96 -8.73
CA ASN A 584 2.34 27.30 -8.79
C ASN A 584 0.88 27.29 -8.31
N LEU A 585 0.13 26.27 -8.68
CA LEU A 585 -1.27 26.10 -8.27
C LEU A 585 -1.39 25.86 -6.76
N VAL A 586 -0.61 24.93 -6.23
CA VAL A 586 -0.56 24.66 -4.78
C VAL A 586 -0.14 25.92 -4.03
N PHE A 587 0.88 26.63 -4.49
CA PHE A 587 1.31 27.89 -3.88
C PHE A 587 0.18 28.92 -3.86
N LYS A 588 -0.51 29.13 -4.99
CA LYS A 588 -1.66 30.05 -5.11
C LYS A 588 -2.75 29.71 -4.11
N VAL A 589 -3.20 28.45 -4.10
CA VAL A 589 -4.26 27.95 -3.21
C VAL A 589 -3.85 28.09 -1.74
N THR A 590 -2.66 27.61 -1.39
CA THR A 590 -2.13 27.70 -0.01
C THR A 590 -1.99 29.15 0.46
N SER A 591 -1.66 30.08 -0.44
CA SER A 591 -1.55 31.51 -0.09
C SER A 591 -2.91 32.12 0.28
N GLN A 592 -3.99 31.66 -0.36
CA GLN A 592 -5.36 32.17 -0.14
C GLN A 592 -6.01 31.67 1.16
N GLU A 593 -5.45 30.62 1.77
CA GLU A 593 -5.97 30.07 3.02
C GLU A 593 -5.84 31.01 4.22
N THR A 594 -6.71 30.88 5.22
CA THR A 594 -6.69 31.75 6.43
C THR A 594 -5.72 31.26 7.51
N HIS A 595 -4.97 30.18 7.24
CA HIS A 595 -4.02 29.58 8.18
C HIS A 595 -2.78 30.44 8.43
N ALA A 596 -2.08 30.20 9.55
CA ALA A 596 -0.84 30.89 9.90
C ALA A 596 0.24 30.70 8.82
N GLU A 597 0.98 31.76 8.51
CA GLU A 597 2.00 31.79 7.46
C GLU A 597 3.07 30.70 7.64
N VAL A 598 3.46 30.42 8.89
CA VAL A 598 4.41 29.35 9.22
C VAL A 598 3.90 27.98 8.77
N ALA A 599 2.60 27.69 8.95
CA ALA A 599 2.00 26.43 8.53
C ALA A 599 1.94 26.31 7.00
N LYS A 600 1.62 27.42 6.31
CA LYS A 600 1.63 27.49 4.84
C LYS A 600 3.02 27.19 4.28
N GLN A 601 4.04 27.86 4.83
CA GLN A 601 5.44 27.65 4.44
C GLN A 601 5.92 26.23 4.75
N TYR A 602 5.54 25.68 5.90
CA TYR A 602 5.86 24.30 6.26
C TYR A 602 5.27 23.29 5.28
N LEU A 603 3.99 23.46 4.90
CA LEU A 603 3.35 22.61 3.91
C LEU A 603 4.03 22.70 2.54
N ILE A 604 4.21 23.91 2.02
CA ILE A 604 4.84 24.15 0.71
C ILE A 604 6.24 23.56 0.67
N ARG A 605 7.07 23.82 1.69
CA ARG A 605 8.44 23.31 1.79
C ARG A 605 8.49 21.78 1.76
N ASN A 606 7.64 21.11 2.56
CA ASN A 606 7.61 19.64 2.60
C ASN A 606 7.10 19.03 1.29
N LEU A 607 6.08 19.63 0.67
CA LEU A 607 5.55 19.15 -0.60
C LEU A 607 6.59 19.30 -1.71
N ILE A 608 7.18 20.48 -1.85
CA ILE A 608 8.26 20.72 -2.81
C ILE A 608 9.39 19.73 -2.59
N SER A 609 9.82 19.54 -1.34
CA SER A 609 10.90 18.60 -1.04
C SER A 609 10.60 17.17 -1.49
N GLU A 610 9.38 16.66 -1.29
CA GLU A 610 9.00 15.31 -1.77
C GLU A 610 8.86 15.29 -3.30
N VAL A 611 8.29 16.33 -3.93
CA VAL A 611 8.24 16.44 -5.41
C VAL A 611 9.64 16.35 -6.02
N LEU A 612 10.57 17.21 -5.58
CA LEU A 612 11.93 17.22 -6.12
C LEU A 612 12.65 15.89 -5.86
N ARG A 613 12.47 15.30 -4.67
CA ARG A 613 13.06 14.01 -4.33
C ARG A 613 12.65 12.92 -5.31
N PHE A 614 11.36 12.81 -5.64
CA PHE A 614 10.89 11.80 -6.59
C PHE A 614 11.23 12.16 -8.04
N THR A 615 11.26 13.45 -8.41
CA THR A 615 11.74 13.88 -9.73
C THR A 615 13.19 13.49 -9.95
N ILE A 616 14.07 13.72 -8.97
CA ILE A 616 15.49 13.31 -9.03
C ILE A 616 15.61 11.79 -9.10
N LYS A 617 14.79 11.05 -8.36
CA LYS A 617 14.78 9.58 -8.39
C LYS A 617 14.34 9.02 -9.75
N ARG A 618 13.48 9.74 -10.47
CA ARG A 618 12.97 9.36 -11.80
C ARG A 618 13.97 9.65 -12.92
N ALA A 619 14.87 10.63 -12.74
CA ALA A 619 15.84 10.98 -13.76
C ALA A 619 16.83 9.83 -14.01
N ASP A 620 17.20 9.64 -15.29
CA ASP A 620 18.10 8.57 -15.72
C ASP A 620 19.52 8.79 -15.17
N ASP A 621 19.97 10.05 -15.17
CA ASP A 621 21.26 10.46 -14.62
C ASP A 621 21.19 11.82 -13.91
N GLU A 622 22.32 12.21 -13.32
CA GLU A 622 22.46 13.45 -12.56
C GLU A 622 22.30 14.72 -13.43
N ARG A 623 22.70 14.66 -14.70
CA ARG A 623 22.55 15.78 -15.64
C ARG A 623 21.08 15.97 -16.00
N SER A 624 20.37 14.89 -16.33
CA SER A 624 18.92 14.95 -16.57
C SER A 624 18.18 15.47 -15.34
N ALA A 625 18.61 15.09 -14.12
CA ALA A 625 18.06 15.63 -12.89
C ALA A 625 18.30 17.15 -12.77
N ILE A 626 19.50 17.64 -13.05
CA ILE A 626 19.83 19.08 -13.06
C ILE A 626 18.94 19.82 -14.05
N GLU A 627 18.80 19.31 -15.28
CA GLU A 627 18.01 19.93 -16.35
C GLU A 627 16.52 20.03 -15.95
N MET A 628 15.92 18.93 -15.47
CA MET A 628 14.52 18.93 -15.00
C MET A 628 14.29 19.92 -13.84
N ILE A 629 15.15 19.91 -12.83
CA ILE A 629 14.98 20.78 -11.65
C ILE A 629 15.20 22.25 -12.01
N ARG A 630 16.14 22.54 -12.93
CA ARG A 630 16.37 23.87 -13.46
C ARG A 630 15.16 24.38 -14.23
N GLU A 631 14.57 23.58 -15.10
CA GLU A 631 13.37 23.94 -15.85
C GLU A 631 12.19 24.23 -14.90
N ILE A 632 11.96 23.37 -13.89
CA ILE A 632 10.96 23.64 -12.84
C ILE A 632 11.23 25.00 -12.19
N TYR A 633 12.47 25.25 -11.76
CA TYR A 633 12.87 26.50 -11.13
C TYR A 633 12.64 27.73 -12.01
N LEU A 634 12.81 27.61 -13.33
CA LEU A 634 12.58 28.71 -14.27
C LEU A 634 11.08 28.98 -14.52
N MET A 635 10.21 27.98 -14.34
CA MET A 635 8.78 28.06 -14.62
C MET A 635 7.91 28.37 -13.40
N ILE A 636 8.42 28.19 -12.18
CA ILE A 636 7.71 28.62 -10.96
C ILE A 636 7.61 30.14 -10.88
N LYS A 637 6.48 30.63 -10.36
CA LYS A 637 6.12 32.05 -10.23
C LYS A 637 6.33 32.59 -8.81
N PHE A 638 6.91 31.78 -7.93
CA PHE A 638 7.23 32.12 -6.55
C PHE A 638 8.68 31.74 -6.26
N HIS A 639 9.26 32.38 -5.25
CA HIS A 639 10.62 32.06 -4.81
C HIS A 639 10.57 31.01 -3.71
N ASP A 640 11.30 29.92 -3.91
CA ASP A 640 11.45 28.86 -2.92
C ASP A 640 12.92 28.44 -2.80
N GLN A 641 13.45 28.50 -1.57
CA GLN A 641 14.85 28.16 -1.30
C GLN A 641 15.12 26.66 -1.39
N THR A 642 14.09 25.81 -1.26
CA THR A 642 14.23 24.35 -1.34
C THR A 642 14.56 23.93 -2.77
N ILE A 643 13.88 24.51 -3.77
CA ILE A 643 14.15 24.24 -5.19
C ILE A 643 15.54 24.73 -5.55
N TYR A 644 15.86 25.97 -5.21
CA TYR A 644 17.18 26.56 -5.49
C TYR A 644 18.31 25.80 -4.79
N GLY A 645 18.15 25.49 -3.50
CA GLY A 645 19.12 24.73 -2.74
C GLY A 645 19.32 23.32 -3.30
N THR A 646 18.24 22.64 -3.69
CA THR A 646 18.33 21.33 -4.34
C THR A 646 19.10 21.40 -5.67
N LEU A 647 18.88 22.44 -6.46
CA LEU A 647 19.62 22.66 -7.69
C LEU A 647 21.12 22.90 -7.43
N VAL A 648 21.46 23.72 -6.43
CA VAL A 648 22.86 23.93 -6.01
C VAL A 648 23.49 22.62 -5.54
N LYS A 649 22.77 21.81 -4.75
CA LYS A 649 23.23 20.49 -4.32
C LYS A 649 23.61 19.63 -5.52
N LEU A 650 22.77 19.56 -6.55
CA LEU A 650 23.01 18.74 -7.73
C LEU A 650 24.21 19.26 -8.55
N TYR A 651 24.34 20.57 -8.73
CA TYR A 651 25.53 21.15 -9.39
C TYR A 651 26.83 20.80 -8.65
N VAL A 652 26.84 20.95 -7.31
CA VAL A 652 28.03 20.64 -6.51
C VAL A 652 28.30 19.14 -6.46
N ALA A 653 27.27 18.29 -6.47
CA ALA A 653 27.46 16.84 -6.53
C ALA A 653 28.08 16.39 -7.87
N ALA A 654 27.69 17.01 -8.97
CA ALA A 654 28.26 16.78 -10.29
C ALA A 654 29.69 17.34 -10.41
N GLU A 655 29.92 18.58 -9.95
CA GLU A 655 31.21 19.28 -10.02
C GLU A 655 31.57 19.93 -8.65
N PRO A 656 32.28 19.19 -7.77
CA PRO A 656 32.52 19.62 -6.38
C PRO A 656 33.35 20.89 -6.20
N SER A 657 34.20 21.25 -7.18
CA SER A 657 34.95 22.51 -7.20
C SER A 657 34.02 23.73 -7.13
N LEU A 658 32.78 23.60 -7.60
CA LEU A 658 31.76 24.65 -7.52
C LEU A 658 31.42 25.05 -6.09
N ALA A 659 31.64 24.18 -5.10
CA ALA A 659 31.40 24.51 -3.70
C ALA A 659 32.20 25.74 -3.24
N LEU A 660 33.47 25.83 -3.65
CA LEU A 660 34.34 26.96 -3.33
C LEU A 660 33.92 28.22 -4.09
N LEU A 661 33.58 28.08 -5.37
CA LEU A 661 33.10 29.18 -6.20
C LEU A 661 31.80 29.78 -5.65
N VAL A 662 30.89 28.98 -5.10
CA VAL A 662 29.68 29.49 -4.44
C VAL A 662 30.02 30.38 -3.25
N LEU A 663 30.99 30.00 -2.40
CA LEU A 663 31.44 30.85 -1.29
C LEU A 663 32.06 32.16 -1.78
N GLU A 664 32.96 32.09 -2.77
CA GLU A 664 33.63 33.27 -3.30
C GLU A 664 32.65 34.23 -3.97
N PHE A 665 31.71 33.70 -4.75
CA PHE A 665 30.68 34.48 -5.42
C PHE A 665 29.84 35.29 -4.43
N PHE A 666 29.51 34.72 -3.27
CA PHE A 666 28.71 35.39 -2.25
C PHE A 666 29.54 36.16 -1.23
N ALA A 667 30.88 36.23 -1.35
CA ALA A 667 31.75 36.81 -0.32
C ALA A 667 31.37 38.27 -0.02
N THR A 668 31.02 39.02 -1.06
CA THR A 668 30.55 40.41 -0.99
C THR A 668 29.12 40.54 -0.47
N TYR A 669 28.30 39.50 -0.61
CA TYR A 669 26.86 39.51 -0.32
C TYR A 669 26.45 38.36 0.59
N LYS A 670 27.14 38.20 1.72
CA LYS A 670 27.00 37.04 2.63
C LYS A 670 25.57 36.74 3.06
N SER A 671 24.74 37.77 3.23
CA SER A 671 23.32 37.64 3.64
C SER A 671 22.44 36.87 2.63
N TYR A 672 22.91 36.69 1.40
CA TYR A 672 22.20 35.93 0.36
C TYR A 672 22.51 34.43 0.40
N LEU A 673 23.65 34.05 1.00
CA LEU A 673 24.02 32.66 1.18
C LEU A 673 23.45 32.18 2.53
N SER A 674 22.18 31.79 2.52
CA SER A 674 21.51 31.29 3.72
C SER A 674 22.14 29.99 4.21
N ASN A 675 21.97 29.70 5.51
CA ASN A 675 22.38 28.41 6.09
C ASN A 675 21.72 27.22 5.39
N ASP A 676 20.50 27.39 4.86
CA ASP A 676 19.82 26.39 4.05
C ASP A 676 20.58 26.11 2.74
N ILE A 677 21.10 27.13 2.03
CA ILE A 677 21.90 26.92 0.82
C ILE A 677 23.25 26.29 1.15
N LEU A 678 23.93 26.75 2.21
CA LEU A 678 25.20 26.15 2.68
C LEU A 678 25.04 24.67 2.98
N ARG A 679 23.93 24.28 3.63
CA ARG A 679 23.57 22.87 3.84
C ARG A 679 23.53 22.08 2.54
N HIS A 680 22.94 22.65 1.50
CA HIS A 680 22.86 22.00 0.20
C HIS A 680 24.22 21.88 -0.48
N VAL A 681 25.10 22.86 -0.35
CA VAL A 681 26.49 22.77 -0.84
C VAL A 681 27.24 21.63 -0.14
N ILE A 682 27.17 21.58 1.19
CA ILE A 682 27.79 20.51 1.98
C ILE A 682 27.27 19.14 1.54
N THR A 683 25.94 19.00 1.44
CA THR A 683 25.31 17.74 1.02
C THR A 683 25.72 17.39 -0.42
N GLY A 684 25.93 18.37 -1.29
CA GLY A 684 26.46 18.18 -2.65
C GLY A 684 27.84 17.54 -2.63
N ILE A 685 28.78 18.09 -1.84
CA ILE A 685 30.14 17.54 -1.68
C ILE A 685 30.07 16.08 -1.21
N LEU A 686 29.32 15.82 -0.13
CA LEU A 686 29.27 14.49 0.50
C LEU A 686 28.56 13.44 -0.37
N SER A 687 27.60 13.85 -1.20
CA SER A 687 26.85 12.96 -2.09
C SER A 687 27.44 12.82 -3.49
N SER A 688 28.52 13.56 -3.82
CA SER A 688 29.18 13.51 -5.11
C SER A 688 29.63 12.09 -5.48
N LYS A 689 29.38 11.68 -6.72
CA LYS A 689 29.85 10.38 -7.26
C LYS A 689 31.23 10.48 -7.91
N SER A 690 31.68 11.69 -8.27
CA SER A 690 32.96 11.93 -8.93
C SER A 690 34.14 11.93 -7.94
N LEU A 691 33.88 12.07 -6.64
CA LEU A 691 34.89 11.99 -5.59
C LEU A 691 34.89 10.61 -4.90
N THR A 692 36.10 10.12 -4.64
CA THR A 692 36.32 9.05 -3.66
C THR A 692 36.00 9.53 -2.25
N ASP A 693 35.79 8.61 -1.31
CA ASP A 693 35.42 8.97 0.06
C ASP A 693 36.49 9.87 0.74
N THR A 694 37.79 9.61 0.52
CA THR A 694 38.89 10.45 1.02
C THR A 694 38.90 11.84 0.38
N GLN A 695 38.66 11.91 -0.94
CA GLN A 695 38.55 13.20 -1.65
C GLN A 695 37.37 14.03 -1.13
N LYS A 696 36.23 13.40 -0.80
CA LYS A 696 35.08 14.12 -0.20
C LYS A 696 35.45 14.77 1.13
N ILE A 697 36.18 14.08 2.00
CA ILE A 697 36.66 14.66 3.27
C ILE A 697 37.58 15.85 3.00
N LYS A 698 38.54 15.67 2.09
CA LYS A 698 39.48 16.74 1.72
C LYS A 698 38.75 17.97 1.17
N THR A 699 37.88 17.80 0.18
CA THR A 699 37.08 18.89 -0.41
C THR A 699 36.15 19.54 0.62
N PHE A 700 35.56 18.76 1.51
CA PHE A 700 34.75 19.30 2.61
C PHE A 700 35.59 20.15 3.56
N SER A 701 36.80 19.70 3.91
CA SER A 701 37.72 20.44 4.79
C SER A 701 38.15 21.77 4.15
N GLU A 702 38.58 21.74 2.88
CA GLU A 702 38.92 22.93 2.10
C GLU A 702 37.75 23.91 2.02
N PHE A 703 36.53 23.40 1.81
CA PHE A 703 35.32 24.21 1.83
C PHE A 703 35.09 24.89 3.19
N ARG A 704 35.30 24.17 4.30
CA ARG A 704 35.12 24.73 5.65
C ARG A 704 36.17 25.77 6.01
N GLU A 705 37.43 25.54 5.66
CA GLU A 705 38.49 26.54 5.85
C GLU A 705 38.18 27.81 5.06
N LYS A 706 37.81 27.67 3.78
CA LYS A 706 37.43 28.81 2.95
C LYS A 706 36.19 29.52 3.49
N GLN A 707 35.20 28.78 3.97
CA GLN A 707 33.99 29.31 4.60
C GLN A 707 34.34 30.16 5.83
N SER A 708 35.24 29.66 6.68
CA SER A 708 35.72 30.37 7.88
C SER A 708 36.56 31.61 7.51
N ALA A 709 37.50 31.47 6.58
CA ALA A 709 38.37 32.56 6.12
C ALA A 709 37.58 33.71 5.50
N LEU A 710 36.51 33.40 4.76
CA LEU A 710 35.59 34.39 4.22
C LEU A 710 34.60 34.92 5.27
N GLY A 711 34.65 34.46 6.52
CA GLY A 711 33.85 34.94 7.63
C GLY A 711 32.37 34.60 7.53
N TYR A 712 32.03 33.42 6.96
CA TYR A 712 30.68 32.88 7.02
C TYR A 712 30.45 32.16 8.34
N LYS A 713 29.38 32.53 9.04
CA LYS A 713 28.93 31.81 10.23
C LYS A 713 27.90 30.77 9.80
N GLY A 714 28.24 29.48 9.90
CA GLY A 714 27.31 28.40 9.56
C GLY A 714 27.72 27.10 10.23
N SER A 715 26.86 26.59 11.10
CA SER A 715 27.03 25.27 11.71
C SER A 715 26.74 24.17 10.70
N ILE A 716 27.38 23.02 10.88
CA ILE A 716 27.06 21.84 10.08
C ILE A 716 25.68 21.32 10.49
N PRO A 717 24.73 21.17 9.55
CA PRO A 717 23.44 20.55 9.85
C PRO A 717 23.63 19.10 10.32
N VAL A 718 22.84 18.67 11.32
CA VAL A 718 22.93 17.31 11.89
C VAL A 718 22.91 16.23 10.81
N SER A 719 22.06 16.36 9.79
CA SER A 719 22.00 15.39 8.69
C SER A 719 23.32 15.27 7.93
N SER A 720 23.96 16.41 7.64
CA SER A 720 25.24 16.44 6.93
C SER A 720 26.40 15.98 7.83
N PHE A 721 26.29 16.22 9.14
CA PHE A 721 27.25 15.69 10.10
C PHE A 721 27.16 14.16 10.21
N ILE A 722 25.95 13.59 10.23
CA ILE A 722 25.74 12.14 10.18
C ILE A 722 26.35 11.56 8.89
N GLU A 723 26.08 12.18 7.73
CA GLU A 723 26.66 11.77 6.45
C GLU A 723 28.19 11.82 6.47
N LEU A 724 28.78 12.82 7.12
CA LEU A 724 30.22 12.96 7.28
C LEU A 724 30.81 11.87 8.18
N ILE A 725 30.18 11.54 9.32
CA ILE A 725 30.67 10.46 10.18
C ILE A 725 30.53 9.09 9.48
N ASP A 726 29.43 8.86 8.77
CA ASP A 726 29.25 7.63 7.99
C ASP A 726 30.29 7.51 6.86
N LEU A 727 30.74 8.64 6.31
CA LEU A 727 31.85 8.68 5.36
C LEU A 727 33.18 8.32 6.02
N ILE A 728 33.49 8.94 7.17
CA ILE A 728 34.71 8.66 7.93
C ILE A 728 34.80 7.18 8.33
N LEU A 729 33.69 6.61 8.81
CA LEU A 729 33.63 5.19 9.18
C LEU A 729 33.88 4.25 8.01
N ARG A 730 33.41 4.60 6.80
CA ARG A 730 33.66 3.80 5.60
C ARG A 730 35.13 3.82 5.16
N ILE A 731 35.82 4.93 5.39
CA ILE A 731 37.25 5.05 5.11
C ILE A 731 38.06 4.29 6.15
N ALA A 732 37.69 4.40 7.43
CA ALA A 732 38.35 3.71 8.53
C ALA A 732 38.34 2.18 8.36
N ASP A 733 37.25 1.60 7.83
CA ASP A 733 37.18 0.16 7.52
C ASP A 733 38.15 -0.29 6.43
N LYS A 734 38.72 0.64 5.67
CA LYS A 734 39.71 0.38 4.61
C LYS A 734 41.11 0.88 4.94
N ASN A 735 41.27 1.73 5.96
CA ASN A 735 42.54 2.37 6.31
C ASN A 735 42.64 2.56 7.83
N GLN A 736 43.55 1.81 8.45
CA GLN A 736 43.83 1.83 9.90
C GLN A 736 44.20 3.23 10.42
N GLU A 737 44.82 4.09 9.60
CA GLU A 737 45.16 5.46 10.02
C GLU A 737 43.90 6.28 10.38
N PHE A 738 42.79 6.03 9.69
CA PHE A 738 41.49 6.68 9.94
C PHE A 738 40.67 6.04 11.07
N GLU A 739 41.05 4.85 11.54
CA GLU A 739 40.37 4.15 12.64
C GLU A 739 40.47 4.93 13.96
N SER A 740 41.68 5.40 14.28
CA SER A 740 41.94 6.20 15.49
C SER A 740 41.14 7.52 15.48
N ILE A 741 41.03 8.16 14.30
CA ILE A 741 40.28 9.39 14.08
C ILE A 741 38.78 9.11 14.23
N ALA A 742 38.26 8.07 13.57
CA ALA A 742 36.85 7.69 13.63
C ALA A 742 36.40 7.37 15.07
N ASN A 743 37.19 6.58 15.80
CA ASN A 743 36.93 6.23 17.20
C ASN A 743 36.91 7.47 18.08
N ARG A 744 37.86 8.39 17.90
CA ARG A 744 37.91 9.64 18.66
C ARG A 744 36.73 10.56 18.38
N ILE A 745 36.30 10.65 17.12
CA ILE A 745 35.12 11.42 16.72
C ILE A 745 33.86 10.81 17.31
N ILE A 746 33.72 9.49 17.28
CA ILE A 746 32.59 8.77 17.88
C ILE A 746 32.61 8.97 19.40
N ASP A 747 33.72 8.81 20.09
CA ASP A 747 33.76 8.94 21.55
C ASP A 747 33.53 10.38 22.02
N GLN A 748 34.05 11.37 21.28
CA GLN A 748 33.83 12.79 21.60
C GLN A 748 32.40 13.26 21.29
N ASN A 749 31.71 12.61 20.33
CA ASN A 749 30.39 13.05 19.87
C ASN A 749 29.23 12.13 20.26
N THR A 750 29.44 10.85 20.58
CA THR A 750 28.38 9.91 21.00
C THR A 750 27.71 10.32 22.29
N TYR A 751 28.44 10.94 23.22
CA TYR A 751 27.86 11.42 24.47
C TYR A 751 27.28 12.84 24.38
N LYS A 752 27.60 13.60 23.31
CA LYS A 752 27.36 15.06 23.25
C LYS A 752 26.39 15.51 22.16
N THR A 753 25.88 14.61 21.31
CA THR A 753 25.12 15.02 20.12
C THR A 753 23.68 14.48 20.09
N ARG A 754 22.73 15.28 19.56
CA ARG A 754 21.36 14.85 19.17
C ARG A 754 21.35 13.87 17.98
N ILE A 755 22.38 13.07 17.87
CA ILE A 755 22.42 11.98 16.90
C ILE A 755 21.57 10.86 17.51
N PRO A 756 20.54 10.36 16.80
CA PRO A 756 19.68 9.31 17.30
C PRO A 756 20.48 8.17 17.94
N ARG A 757 20.06 7.68 19.11
CA ARG A 757 20.76 6.59 19.82
C ARG A 757 21.01 5.40 18.91
N LYS A 758 20.06 5.07 18.03
CA LYS A 758 20.24 4.06 16.97
C LYS A 758 21.47 4.31 16.09
N ILE A 759 21.71 5.55 15.68
CA ILE A 759 22.88 5.93 14.87
C ILE A 759 24.15 5.87 15.71
N GLN A 760 24.11 6.32 16.97
CA GLN A 760 25.25 6.20 17.89
C GLN A 760 25.61 4.75 18.18
N ASP A 761 24.62 3.90 18.45
CA ASP A 761 24.79 2.47 18.68
C ASP A 761 25.34 1.80 17.42
N ARG A 762 24.84 2.18 16.23
CA ARG A 762 25.41 1.74 14.94
C ARG A 762 26.88 2.16 14.78
N TRP A 763 27.24 3.37 15.21
CA TRP A 763 28.62 3.84 15.15
C TRP A 763 29.51 3.14 16.16
N ARG A 764 29.03 2.92 17.38
CA ARG A 764 29.74 2.16 18.43
C ARG A 764 29.96 0.72 18.00
N TYR A 765 28.95 0.08 17.43
CA TYR A 765 29.06 -1.26 16.87
C TYR A 765 30.13 -1.31 15.78
N LYS A 766 30.06 -0.42 14.79
CA LYS A 766 31.07 -0.34 13.73
C LYS A 766 32.48 -0.07 14.29
N SER A 767 32.61 0.86 15.23
CA SER A 767 33.86 1.19 15.92
C SER A 767 34.44 -0.02 16.67
N SER A 768 33.61 -0.77 17.41
CA SER A 768 34.04 -1.97 18.12
C SER A 768 34.52 -3.08 17.16
N HIS A 769 33.88 -3.19 15.99
CA HIS A 769 34.27 -4.16 14.98
C HIS A 769 35.61 -3.80 14.31
N LEU A 770 35.88 -2.51 14.11
CA LEU A 770 37.19 -2.03 13.65
C LEU A 770 38.29 -2.40 14.66
N LYS A 771 38.06 -2.15 15.96
CA LYS A 771 39.01 -2.51 17.03
C LYS A 771 39.30 -4.02 17.09
N SER A 772 38.30 -4.87 16.82
CA SER A 772 38.53 -6.32 16.80
C SER A 772 39.40 -6.79 15.64
N LYS A 773 39.38 -6.10 14.49
CA LYS A 773 40.23 -6.45 13.34
C LYS A 773 41.70 -6.07 13.58
N SER A 774 41.97 -4.93 14.21
CA SER A 774 43.35 -4.46 14.46
C SER A 774 44.10 -5.33 15.48
N VAL A 775 43.42 -5.83 16.53
CA VAL A 775 44.03 -6.75 17.52
C VAL A 775 44.41 -8.09 16.87
N SER A 776 43.59 -8.62 15.95
CA SER A 776 43.87 -9.90 15.29
C SER A 776 45.08 -9.90 14.35
N SER A 777 45.56 -8.73 13.93
CA SER A 777 46.75 -8.61 13.05
C SER A 777 48.08 -8.49 13.80
N GLU A 778 48.07 -8.09 15.07
CA GLU A 778 49.30 -8.00 15.88
C GLU A 778 49.69 -9.33 16.54
N ASP A 779 48.74 -10.24 16.77
CA ASP A 779 49.00 -11.58 17.34
C ASP A 779 49.50 -12.62 16.30
N CYS A 780 49.77 -12.21 15.06
CA CYS A 780 50.27 -13.06 13.97
C CYS A 780 51.66 -12.65 13.44
N VAL A 781 52.41 -11.80 14.16
CA VAL A 781 53.78 -11.38 13.81
C VAL A 781 54.81 -11.96 14.75
#